data_AF-A0A0F2HD48-F1
#
_entry.id   AF-A0A0F2HD48-F1
#
_cell.length_a   1.000
_cell.length_b   1.000
_cell.length_c   1.000
_cell.angle_alpha   90.00
_cell.angle_beta   90.00
_cell.angle_gamma   90.00
#
_symmetry.space_group_name_H-M   'P 1'
#
loop_
_entity.id
_entity.type
_entity.pdbx_description
1 polymer ?
#
loop_
_entity_poly.entity_id
_entity_poly.type
_entity_poly.pdbx_seq_one_letter_code
_entity_poly.pdbx_strand_id
1 'polypeptide(L)'
;MSQELVNSVNKLTDETSALLQEYVKGNTVLQNSASDAASSAAAAKASETNSVNQANIATQKAAEAKVSEQNAAAIVTGGTATIDPSPGKIPLANSQGKISSGWLTALAFARTKADMDAMRASVNRQCAASGMIHAGIGHSTNNVNEGMWSDRATPNLLIVGKSGISSGHLGSSETDYPVFNIAGFPISLRAVNITLTAQCQLKFPQAPDGTDIYDSSGNCRGTGKPTLNLLTEVDPKYGDVAPNVNEAVARAFEGMVKNGDLRNGTSGWSTISGSTVTLVDGKLRAVSPSTSNTLLYQNNLFFSETNQYEVVIKYWSNQGITVRLNQNYVGSEVFPTGNGSEVRKVISGKNGSVFNISGGGANAQIEIEYIYIRPITEEVVTERVDLSGLEGYLEEITPAKPYIYPYGGINNQATSVDGIATTVDNVRPITYFANFTGDTTSRGRGWNLNDLTDAQLLTILQNPYHHVYVIDGKLVQFRVRPRTIAGAGNGDWERINSAENLYLTFRDGAGESPMYVNAQGNQDTVEPLRSSSVGSVLYCPRQTSSTMWGDPNFRDKGVYKASAGYGYIPTGRAYNGECYFYVLATVLRLNQGAYHEWNPLGAQPWNKTDGWGEKYWMPGVVKPTTKADAFKKATTIDGVGTPFNTNLGGSIASDTALGRPDGKFYDAIYPDGEGGVIDRRLSAFPITMEDYFKAMAKAENGTMRGMESLSETAVFDCGVPLSKGIQPDFVHINLPKGTVHSKFFNAYTEDRASTTVGGHFIDASGTIYPISKVAGDSSNDYVYLTRAYGVSSTSVDITGKCFVVPKRPINLSVSGNFLQTDVSGHPANILKVDALKGGWAGSWLGIPDGVKGTWQLTRKNLQSGNITRLFTSDLGVSWTQSPSTFYPETNTTITTWGADVVNLYQYTAAAKVTKPSSASKVYGYKKGLGSVITTQDYRTEKGSLLAESLMGQVLTSNASGKRYGSCPLTSDLVGHDGLLYNVAGYLPEHQPITMSQPANSSPSIKILPHATSENGQATLGFVWNELKHNGAGWGDDSSMRVIGGTGIYNNLNEQSCLYGYAVLALPIGWVDNHARFGAQVPGVDL
;
A
#
# COMPACT_ATOMS: atom_id res chain seq x y z
N MET A 1 50.23 15.65 -136.15
CA MET A 1 49.12 14.91 -135.52
C MET A 1 47.85 15.67 -135.88
N SER A 2 47.00 15.13 -136.75
CA SER A 2 45.87 15.86 -137.34
C SER A 2 44.72 16.01 -136.34
N GLN A 3 43.89 17.04 -136.52
CA GLN A 3 42.71 17.31 -135.68
C GLN A 3 41.76 16.10 -135.60
N GLU A 4 41.75 15.24 -136.63
CA GLU A 4 41.02 13.96 -136.62
C GLU A 4 41.52 12.99 -135.54
N LEU A 5 42.82 12.91 -135.29
CA LEU A 5 43.37 12.00 -134.27
C LEU A 5 43.02 12.49 -132.85
N VAL A 6 43.05 13.81 -132.62
CA VAL A 6 42.65 14.41 -131.34
C VAL A 6 41.15 14.23 -131.10
N ASN A 7 40.32 14.44 -132.12
CA ASN A 7 38.87 14.23 -132.02
C ASN A 7 38.52 12.75 -131.77
N SER A 8 39.23 11.81 -132.41
CA SER A 8 39.04 10.37 -132.17
C SER A 8 39.48 9.96 -130.77
N VAL A 9 40.60 10.49 -130.27
CA VAL A 9 41.09 10.21 -128.90
C VAL A 9 40.15 10.81 -127.86
N ASN A 10 39.65 12.02 -128.05
CA ASN A 10 38.68 12.62 -127.13
C ASN A 10 37.36 11.85 -127.15
N LYS A 11 36.87 11.46 -128.33
CA LYS A 11 35.66 10.63 -128.46
C LYS A 11 35.83 9.28 -127.76
N LEU A 12 36.97 8.61 -127.94
CA LEU A 12 37.31 7.38 -127.21
C LEU A 12 37.41 7.63 -125.70
N THR A 13 37.98 8.75 -125.25
CA THR A 13 38.13 9.07 -123.83
C THR A 13 36.78 9.35 -123.17
N ASP A 14 35.88 10.04 -123.87
CA ASP A 14 34.53 10.34 -123.43
C ASP A 14 33.65 9.07 -123.42
N GLU A 15 33.74 8.23 -124.46
CA GLU A 15 33.06 6.93 -124.53
C GLU A 15 33.57 5.98 -123.43
N THR A 16 34.88 5.96 -123.18
CA THR A 16 35.47 5.12 -122.12
C THR A 16 35.08 5.63 -120.73
N SER A 17 35.04 6.96 -120.52
CA SER A 17 34.60 7.55 -119.25
C SER A 17 33.12 7.33 -118.99
N ALA A 18 32.28 7.39 -120.02
CA ALA A 18 30.85 7.07 -119.94
C ALA A 18 30.63 5.59 -119.59
N LEU A 19 31.34 4.67 -120.26
CA LEU A 19 31.31 3.24 -119.96
C LEU A 19 31.80 2.93 -118.54
N LEU A 20 32.84 3.62 -118.06
CA LEU A 20 33.35 3.42 -116.70
C LEU A 20 32.35 3.91 -115.64
N GLN A 21 31.67 5.05 -115.88
CA GLN A 21 30.61 5.52 -114.99
C GLN A 21 29.39 4.60 -114.98
N GLU A 22 29.01 4.04 -116.13
CA GLU A 22 27.93 3.06 -116.24
C GLU A 22 28.28 1.75 -115.54
N TYR A 23 29.52 1.27 -115.68
CA TYR A 23 30.03 0.10 -114.96
C TYR A 23 30.06 0.32 -113.44
N VAL A 24 30.55 1.47 -112.97
CA VAL A 24 30.56 1.80 -111.54
C VAL A 24 29.14 1.91 -110.99
N LYS A 25 28.21 2.57 -111.69
CA LYS A 25 26.79 2.59 -111.30
C LYS A 25 26.19 1.19 -111.21
N GLY A 26 26.42 0.35 -112.22
CA GLY A 26 25.96 -1.03 -112.23
C GLY A 26 26.53 -1.85 -111.07
N ASN A 27 27.81 -1.68 -110.77
CA ASN A 27 28.48 -2.40 -109.69
C ASN A 27 28.03 -1.92 -108.30
N THR A 28 27.79 -0.61 -108.11
CA THR A 28 27.23 -0.07 -106.87
C THR A 28 25.78 -0.55 -106.66
N VAL A 29 24.96 -0.63 -107.71
CA VAL A 29 23.59 -1.18 -107.63
C VAL A 29 23.62 -2.66 -107.27
N LEU A 30 24.54 -3.45 -107.84
CA LEU A 30 24.73 -4.86 -107.50
C LEU A 30 25.20 -5.05 -106.06
N GLN A 31 26.15 -4.23 -105.57
CA GLN A 31 26.61 -4.29 -104.18
C GLN A 31 25.50 -3.90 -103.19
N ASN A 32 24.71 -2.87 -103.50
CA ASN A 32 23.57 -2.47 -102.66
C ASN A 32 22.49 -3.55 -102.65
N SER A 33 22.17 -4.14 -103.82
CA SER A 33 21.21 -5.25 -103.92
C SER A 33 21.67 -6.51 -103.18
N ALA A 34 22.98 -6.81 -103.21
CA ALA A 34 23.55 -7.91 -102.43
C ALA A 34 23.52 -7.63 -100.92
N SER A 35 23.77 -6.39 -100.49
CA SER A 35 23.67 -5.96 -99.09
C SER A 35 22.23 -6.01 -98.57
N ASP A 36 21.26 -5.59 -99.39
CA ASP A 36 19.83 -5.64 -99.05
C ASP A 36 19.30 -7.07 -99.00
N ALA A 37 19.76 -7.94 -99.91
CA ALA A 37 19.46 -9.37 -99.88
C ALA A 37 20.08 -10.06 -98.66
N ALA A 38 21.32 -9.74 -98.28
CA ALA A 38 21.96 -10.26 -97.07
C ALA A 38 21.24 -9.79 -95.80
N SER A 39 20.81 -8.52 -95.75
CA SER A 39 20.05 -7.95 -94.63
C SER A 39 18.66 -8.60 -94.50
N SER A 40 18.00 -8.87 -95.63
CA SER A 40 16.71 -9.56 -95.68
C SER A 40 16.83 -11.04 -95.31
N ALA A 41 17.91 -11.73 -95.70
CA ALA A 41 18.19 -13.09 -95.27
C ALA A 41 18.50 -13.16 -93.76
N ALA A 42 19.24 -12.19 -93.21
CA ALA A 42 19.48 -12.07 -91.77
C ALA A 42 18.18 -11.80 -91.00
N ALA A 43 17.30 -10.93 -91.51
CA ALA A 43 15.99 -10.66 -90.93
C ALA A 43 15.08 -11.90 -90.97
N ALA A 44 15.10 -12.67 -92.07
CA ALA A 44 14.36 -13.92 -92.18
C ALA A 44 14.88 -14.98 -91.19
N LYS A 45 16.20 -15.10 -91.01
CA LYS A 45 16.82 -16.02 -90.04
C LYS A 45 16.52 -15.64 -88.58
N ALA A 46 16.52 -14.35 -88.28
CA ALA A 46 16.12 -13.83 -86.97
C ALA A 46 14.61 -14.06 -86.72
N SER A 47 13.76 -13.88 -87.73
CA SER A 47 12.33 -14.18 -87.65
C SER A 47 12.07 -15.67 -87.46
N GLU A 48 12.79 -16.55 -88.16
CA GLU A 48 12.75 -18.00 -87.98
C GLU A 48 13.13 -18.37 -86.53
N THR A 49 14.23 -17.80 -86.02
CA THR A 49 14.69 -18.03 -84.64
C THR A 49 13.68 -17.52 -83.60
N ASN A 50 13.07 -16.35 -83.84
CA ASN A 50 12.02 -15.82 -82.97
C ASN A 50 10.73 -16.64 -83.02
N SER A 51 10.34 -17.15 -84.18
CA SER A 51 9.19 -18.05 -84.33
C SER A 51 9.44 -19.39 -83.67
N VAL A 52 10.65 -19.95 -83.77
CA VAL A 52 11.05 -21.18 -83.06
C VAL A 52 11.12 -20.96 -81.56
N ASN A 53 11.67 -19.82 -81.10
CA ASN A 53 11.68 -19.46 -79.69
C ASN A 53 10.26 -19.24 -79.16
N GLN A 54 9.38 -18.59 -79.91
CA GLN A 54 7.97 -18.46 -79.52
C GLN A 54 7.22 -19.79 -79.57
N ALA A 55 7.52 -20.68 -80.52
CA ALA A 55 6.95 -22.03 -80.54
C ALA A 55 7.44 -22.86 -79.35
N ASN A 56 8.72 -22.74 -78.97
CA ASN A 56 9.30 -23.39 -77.80
C ASN A 56 8.73 -22.80 -76.50
N ILE A 57 8.60 -21.47 -76.39
CA ILE A 57 7.93 -20.80 -75.27
C ILE A 57 6.45 -21.20 -75.23
N ALA A 58 5.75 -21.30 -76.36
CA ALA A 58 4.37 -21.76 -76.42
C ALA A 58 4.25 -23.23 -76.04
N THR A 59 5.21 -24.07 -76.42
CA THR A 59 5.27 -25.50 -76.04
C THR A 59 5.61 -25.65 -74.56
N GLN A 60 6.52 -24.83 -74.03
CA GLN A 60 6.86 -24.77 -72.61
C GLN A 60 5.71 -24.20 -71.79
N LYS A 61 5.01 -23.16 -72.28
CA LYS A 61 3.78 -22.62 -71.69
C LYS A 61 2.62 -23.59 -71.81
N ALA A 62 2.54 -24.40 -72.86
CA ALA A 62 1.55 -25.46 -72.99
C ALA A 62 1.89 -26.64 -72.05
N ALA A 63 3.17 -26.95 -71.84
CA ALA A 63 3.61 -27.93 -70.85
C ALA A 63 3.41 -27.42 -69.42
N GLU A 64 3.71 -26.15 -69.13
CA GLU A 64 3.40 -25.48 -67.86
C GLU A 64 1.89 -25.34 -67.67
N ALA A 65 1.12 -25.08 -68.72
CA ALA A 65 -0.34 -25.05 -68.67
C ALA A 65 -0.91 -26.45 -68.51
N LYS A 66 -0.29 -27.50 -69.06
CA LYS A 66 -0.66 -28.91 -68.86
C LYS A 66 -0.26 -29.41 -67.48
N VAL A 67 0.87 -28.96 -66.93
CA VAL A 67 1.25 -29.18 -65.53
C VAL A 67 0.38 -28.36 -64.59
N SER A 68 -0.02 -27.14 -64.99
CA SER A 68 -1.00 -26.31 -64.27
C SER A 68 -2.41 -26.86 -64.41
N GLU A 69 -2.76 -27.54 -65.51
CA GLU A 69 -4.02 -28.25 -65.74
C GLU A 69 -4.01 -29.57 -64.97
N GLN A 70 -2.87 -30.27 -64.88
CA GLN A 70 -2.73 -31.46 -64.05
C GLN A 70 -2.68 -31.10 -62.56
N ASN A 71 -2.06 -29.98 -62.19
CA ASN A 71 -2.11 -29.42 -60.83
C ASN A 71 -3.50 -28.83 -60.54
N ALA A 72 -4.17 -28.20 -61.51
CA ALA A 72 -5.54 -27.71 -61.36
C ALA A 72 -6.57 -28.84 -61.43
N ALA A 73 -6.33 -29.95 -62.13
CA ALA A 73 -7.20 -31.12 -62.15
C ALA A 73 -6.95 -32.02 -60.93
N ALA A 74 -5.73 -32.00 -60.36
CA ALA A 74 -5.45 -32.55 -59.03
C ALA A 74 -6.04 -31.68 -57.90
N ILE A 75 -6.28 -30.38 -58.15
CA ILE A 75 -6.87 -29.43 -57.17
C ILE A 75 -8.39 -29.21 -57.39
N VAL A 76 -8.93 -29.47 -58.58
CA VAL A 76 -10.32 -29.15 -58.97
C VAL A 76 -11.02 -30.37 -59.59
N THR A 77 -11.18 -31.42 -58.79
CA THR A 77 -12.42 -32.21 -58.81
C THR A 77 -13.22 -31.96 -57.52
N GLY A 78 -13.23 -30.70 -57.06
CA GLY A 78 -14.19 -30.21 -56.10
C GLY A 78 -15.44 -29.75 -56.83
N GLY A 79 -16.33 -30.68 -57.13
CA GLY A 79 -17.73 -30.32 -57.32
C GLY A 79 -18.22 -29.53 -56.11
N THR A 80 -19.38 -28.90 -56.24
CA THR A 80 -20.17 -28.17 -55.23
C THR A 80 -20.57 -29.01 -53.99
N ALA A 81 -19.80 -30.03 -53.63
CA ALA A 81 -19.96 -30.85 -52.45
C ALA A 81 -19.16 -30.24 -51.28
N THR A 82 -19.88 -29.58 -50.37
CA THR A 82 -19.44 -29.45 -48.98
C THR A 82 -19.38 -30.87 -48.42
N ILE A 83 -18.18 -31.47 -48.35
CA ILE A 83 -18.01 -32.81 -47.77
C ILE A 83 -17.99 -32.65 -46.25
N ASP A 84 -18.94 -33.28 -45.56
CA ASP A 84 -18.91 -33.40 -44.11
C ASP A 84 -17.62 -34.14 -43.67
N PRO A 85 -16.90 -33.64 -42.65
CA PRO A 85 -15.65 -34.24 -42.18
C PRO A 85 -15.85 -35.72 -41.81
N SER A 86 -15.04 -36.62 -42.37
CA SER A 86 -15.05 -38.05 -42.02
C SER A 86 -13.67 -38.71 -42.24
N PRO A 87 -13.30 -39.73 -41.45
CA PRO A 87 -12.00 -40.42 -41.58
C PRO A 87 -11.70 -40.90 -43.01
N GLY A 88 -10.47 -40.69 -43.47
CA GLY A 88 -9.99 -41.15 -44.79
C GLY A 88 -10.31 -40.24 -45.98
N LYS A 89 -10.96 -39.09 -45.75
CA LYS A 89 -11.23 -38.08 -46.79
C LYS A 89 -10.26 -36.89 -46.67
N ILE A 90 -10.16 -36.05 -47.70
CA ILE A 90 -9.24 -34.89 -47.77
C ILE A 90 -10.06 -33.59 -47.59
N PRO A 91 -9.58 -32.59 -46.81
CA PRO A 91 -10.24 -31.32 -46.66
C PRO A 91 -10.35 -30.58 -48.01
N LEU A 92 -11.55 -30.16 -48.38
CA LEU A 92 -11.79 -29.29 -49.55
C LEU A 92 -12.15 -27.88 -49.08
N ALA A 93 -11.52 -26.87 -49.68
CA ALA A 93 -11.86 -25.48 -49.45
C ALA A 93 -13.18 -25.13 -50.14
N ASN A 94 -14.02 -24.31 -49.49
CA ASN A 94 -15.25 -23.80 -50.07
C ASN A 94 -14.95 -22.77 -51.18
N SER A 95 -16.00 -22.22 -51.80
CA SER A 95 -15.90 -21.22 -52.87
C SER A 95 -15.19 -19.91 -52.47
N GLN A 96 -14.89 -19.70 -51.19
CA GLN A 96 -14.11 -18.58 -50.66
C GLN A 96 -12.67 -18.98 -50.27
N GLY A 97 -12.23 -20.20 -50.61
CA GLY A 97 -10.92 -20.71 -50.25
C GLY A 97 -10.78 -21.13 -48.78
N LYS A 98 -11.90 -21.30 -48.05
CA LYS A 98 -11.89 -21.70 -46.64
C LYS A 98 -12.21 -23.18 -46.46
N ILE A 99 -11.33 -23.91 -45.78
CA ILE A 99 -11.59 -25.30 -45.36
C ILE A 99 -12.65 -25.28 -44.23
N SER A 100 -13.61 -26.21 -44.26
CA SER A 100 -14.63 -26.33 -43.20
C SER A 100 -13.97 -26.63 -41.84
N SER A 101 -14.44 -25.99 -40.76
CA SER A 101 -13.79 -26.01 -39.44
C SER A 101 -13.65 -27.41 -38.84
N GLY A 102 -14.49 -28.36 -39.23
CA GLY A 102 -14.38 -29.75 -38.77
C GLY A 102 -13.23 -30.56 -39.38
N TRP A 103 -12.45 -29.98 -40.28
CA TRP A 103 -11.21 -30.57 -40.84
C TRP A 103 -9.93 -30.10 -40.15
N LEU A 104 -10.03 -29.05 -39.33
CA LEU A 104 -8.90 -28.45 -38.63
C LEU A 104 -8.95 -28.90 -37.17
N THR A 105 -7.79 -29.17 -36.57
CA THR A 105 -7.75 -29.44 -35.13
C THR A 105 -8.17 -28.18 -34.37
N ALA A 106 -8.82 -28.32 -33.22
CA ALA A 106 -9.27 -27.16 -32.43
C ALA A 106 -8.13 -26.18 -32.11
N LEU A 107 -6.89 -26.70 -31.97
CA LEU A 107 -5.67 -25.91 -31.75
C LEU A 107 -5.32 -24.95 -32.91
N ALA A 108 -5.74 -25.24 -34.14
CA ALA A 108 -5.54 -24.33 -35.29
C ALA A 108 -6.31 -23.01 -35.16
N PHE A 109 -7.30 -22.94 -34.26
CA PHE A 109 -8.11 -21.76 -34.00
C PHE A 109 -7.73 -21.05 -32.69
N ALA A 110 -6.76 -21.59 -31.95
CA ALA A 110 -6.23 -20.89 -30.78
C ALA A 110 -5.45 -19.65 -31.22
N ARG A 111 -5.53 -18.59 -30.43
CA ARG A 111 -4.76 -17.35 -30.66
C ARG A 111 -3.27 -17.65 -30.59
N THR A 112 -2.49 -17.10 -31.51
CA THR A 112 -1.04 -17.31 -31.56
C THR A 112 -0.30 -16.38 -30.59
N LYS A 113 1.00 -16.62 -30.38
CA LYS A 113 1.88 -15.64 -29.73
C LYS A 113 1.81 -14.25 -30.39
N ALA A 114 1.73 -14.19 -31.72
CA ALA A 114 1.62 -12.91 -32.43
C ALA A 114 0.31 -12.18 -32.07
N ASP A 115 -0.80 -12.91 -31.93
CA ASP A 115 -2.08 -12.33 -31.49
C ASP A 115 -2.04 -11.86 -30.04
N MET A 116 -1.28 -12.54 -29.18
CA MET A 116 -1.03 -12.10 -27.81
C MET A 116 -0.22 -10.79 -27.79
N ASP A 117 0.89 -10.75 -28.51
CA ASP A 117 1.78 -9.58 -28.56
C ASP A 117 1.07 -8.37 -29.19
N ALA A 118 0.28 -8.59 -30.25
CA ALA A 118 -0.54 -7.55 -30.88
C ALA A 118 -1.60 -6.99 -29.93
N MET A 119 -2.25 -7.85 -29.14
CA MET A 119 -3.19 -7.42 -28.10
C MET A 119 -2.48 -6.58 -27.03
N ARG A 120 -1.35 -7.04 -26.50
CA ARG A 120 -0.56 -6.28 -25.52
C ARG A 120 -0.15 -4.91 -26.07
N ALA A 121 0.35 -4.86 -27.30
CA ALA A 121 0.68 -3.60 -27.97
C ALA A 121 -0.53 -2.68 -28.15
N SER A 122 -1.71 -3.24 -28.43
CA SER A 122 -2.94 -2.46 -28.53
C SER A 122 -3.37 -1.86 -27.18
N VAL A 123 -3.33 -2.66 -26.11
CA VAL A 123 -3.65 -2.20 -24.75
C VAL A 123 -2.65 -1.15 -24.27
N ASN A 124 -1.35 -1.38 -24.49
CA ASN A 124 -0.29 -0.46 -24.09
C ASN A 124 -0.30 0.86 -24.89
N ARG A 125 -0.95 0.93 -26.05
CA ARG A 125 -1.19 2.21 -26.75
C ARG A 125 -2.27 3.07 -26.07
N GLN A 126 -3.17 2.46 -25.31
CA GLN A 126 -4.27 3.14 -24.63
C GLN A 126 -3.96 3.40 -23.14
N CYS A 127 -3.18 2.51 -22.51
CA CYS A 127 -2.86 2.57 -21.09
C CYS A 127 -1.49 3.23 -20.84
N ALA A 128 -1.39 4.06 -19.81
CA ALA A 128 -0.12 4.62 -19.33
C ALA A 128 0.66 3.66 -18.41
N ALA A 129 -0.05 2.73 -17.78
CA ALA A 129 0.48 1.74 -16.84
C ALA A 129 -0.45 0.52 -16.72
N SER A 130 0.01 -0.50 -16.00
CA SER A 130 -0.88 -1.50 -15.41
C SER A 130 -1.77 -0.84 -14.36
N GLY A 131 -3.03 -1.26 -14.30
CA GLY A 131 -4.04 -0.58 -13.51
C GLY A 131 -5.45 -1.06 -13.79
N MET A 132 -6.43 -0.33 -13.27
CA MET A 132 -7.84 -0.55 -13.47
C MET A 132 -8.30 0.09 -14.80
N ILE A 133 -8.87 -0.70 -15.70
CA ILE A 133 -9.52 -0.22 -16.93
C ILE A 133 -10.97 0.15 -16.61
N HIS A 134 -11.69 -0.79 -15.98
CA HIS A 134 -13.04 -0.56 -15.48
C HIS A 134 -13.11 -1.04 -14.03
N ALA A 135 -13.73 -0.23 -13.18
CA ALA A 135 -13.82 -0.52 -11.75
C ALA A 135 -14.81 -1.64 -11.43
N GLY A 136 -15.75 -1.92 -12.33
CA GLY A 136 -16.98 -2.63 -11.99
C GLY A 136 -17.99 -1.69 -11.34
N ILE A 137 -19.28 -2.00 -11.45
CA ILE A 137 -20.32 -1.28 -10.70
C ILE A 137 -20.22 -1.70 -9.23
N GLY A 138 -20.16 -0.74 -8.31
CA GLY A 138 -20.05 -1.00 -6.88
C GLY A 138 -21.40 -1.11 -6.17
N HIS A 139 -21.33 -1.23 -4.85
CA HIS A 139 -22.50 -1.13 -3.98
C HIS A 139 -22.71 0.31 -3.51
N SER A 140 -23.97 0.69 -3.31
CA SER A 140 -24.37 2.06 -2.91
C SER A 140 -24.09 2.35 -1.43
N THR A 141 -24.02 1.32 -0.59
CA THR A 141 -23.64 1.43 0.83
C THR A 141 -22.34 0.69 1.10
N ASN A 142 -21.63 1.08 2.16
CA ASN A 142 -20.31 0.52 2.52
C ASN A 142 -19.28 0.59 1.36
N ASN A 143 -19.38 1.64 0.55
CA ASN A 143 -18.52 1.85 -0.59
C ASN A 143 -17.13 2.30 -0.12
N VAL A 144 -16.08 1.61 -0.57
CA VAL A 144 -14.69 2.06 -0.35
C VAL A 144 -14.38 3.13 -1.40
N ASN A 145 -14.56 2.77 -2.67
CA ASN A 145 -14.35 3.60 -3.83
C ASN A 145 -15.05 2.91 -5.02
N GLU A 146 -15.11 3.55 -6.19
CA GLU A 146 -15.81 2.98 -7.35
C GLU A 146 -15.47 1.49 -7.58
N GLY A 147 -16.51 0.68 -7.66
CA GLY A 147 -16.42 -0.77 -7.87
C GLY A 147 -15.90 -1.60 -6.68
N MET A 148 -15.42 -1.01 -5.58
CA MET A 148 -14.93 -1.73 -4.40
C MET A 148 -15.73 -1.38 -3.15
N TRP A 149 -16.21 -2.39 -2.45
CA TRP A 149 -17.08 -2.20 -1.29
C TRP A 149 -16.92 -3.35 -0.30
N SER A 150 -17.22 -3.07 0.96
CA SER A 150 -17.14 -4.06 2.04
C SER A 150 -18.51 -4.65 2.36
N ASP A 151 -18.53 -5.95 2.65
CA ASP A 151 -19.70 -6.62 3.22
C ASP A 151 -19.51 -6.78 4.74
N ARG A 152 -20.30 -6.06 5.52
CA ARG A 152 -20.25 -6.10 6.99
C ARG A 152 -20.92 -7.33 7.59
N ALA A 153 -21.59 -8.15 6.78
CA ALA A 153 -22.26 -9.37 7.22
C ALA A 153 -21.46 -10.64 6.89
N THR A 154 -20.37 -10.52 6.12
CA THR A 154 -19.53 -11.67 5.75
C THR A 154 -18.12 -11.52 6.33
N PRO A 155 -17.66 -12.47 7.17
CA PRO A 155 -16.32 -12.42 7.74
C PRO A 155 -15.19 -12.42 6.70
N ASN A 156 -14.17 -11.61 6.95
CA ASN A 156 -12.88 -11.56 6.29
C ASN A 156 -12.96 -11.38 4.76
N LEU A 157 -13.89 -10.55 4.30
CA LEU A 157 -14.22 -10.40 2.88
C LEU A 157 -14.19 -8.94 2.41
N LEU A 158 -13.53 -8.70 1.28
CA LEU A 158 -13.63 -7.47 0.50
C LEU A 158 -14.12 -7.80 -0.92
N ILE A 159 -14.97 -6.96 -1.50
CA ILE A 159 -15.63 -7.25 -2.77
C ILE A 159 -15.26 -6.20 -3.82
N VAL A 160 -15.03 -6.67 -5.04
CA VAL A 160 -14.89 -5.83 -6.24
C VAL A 160 -15.88 -6.28 -7.30
N GLY A 161 -16.58 -5.33 -7.91
CA GLY A 161 -17.67 -5.57 -8.87
C GLY A 161 -19.05 -5.63 -8.22
N LYS A 162 -20.06 -5.89 -9.06
CA LYS A 162 -21.47 -5.73 -8.70
C LYS A 162 -21.96 -6.75 -7.68
N SER A 163 -22.82 -6.31 -6.78
CA SER A 163 -23.56 -7.19 -5.87
C SER A 163 -24.60 -8.03 -6.62
N GLY A 164 -25.00 -9.18 -6.05
CA GLY A 164 -26.03 -10.04 -6.63
C GLY A 164 -27.47 -9.55 -6.43
N ILE A 165 -27.67 -8.48 -5.67
CA ILE A 165 -28.98 -7.87 -5.44
C ILE A 165 -29.33 -6.90 -6.58
N SER A 166 -30.61 -6.71 -6.90
CA SER A 166 -31.05 -5.90 -8.06
C SER A 166 -31.16 -4.40 -7.79
N SER A 167 -31.08 -3.97 -6.53
CA SER A 167 -31.15 -2.57 -6.09
C SER A 167 -29.93 -2.19 -5.27
N GLY A 168 -29.60 -0.89 -5.22
CA GLY A 168 -28.50 -0.39 -4.38
C GLY A 168 -27.13 -0.47 -5.04
N HIS A 169 -27.05 -0.26 -6.35
CA HIS A 169 -25.80 -0.13 -7.09
C HIS A 169 -25.38 1.33 -7.25
N LEU A 170 -24.08 1.59 -7.24
CA LEU A 170 -23.50 2.92 -7.47
C LEU A 170 -22.21 2.78 -8.29
N GLY A 171 -22.03 3.64 -9.29
CA GLY A 171 -20.82 3.68 -10.12
C GLY A 171 -21.10 4.16 -11.53
N SER A 172 -20.04 4.65 -12.19
CA SER A 172 -20.03 5.08 -13.60
C SER A 172 -19.31 4.09 -14.53
N SER A 173 -18.76 3.00 -13.98
CA SER A 173 -18.10 1.92 -14.73
C SER A 173 -18.98 1.39 -15.87
N GLU A 174 -18.38 1.23 -17.04
CA GLU A 174 -19.04 0.69 -18.25
C GLU A 174 -19.37 -0.81 -18.12
N THR A 175 -18.70 -1.52 -17.22
CA THR A 175 -18.90 -2.96 -16.95
C THR A 175 -19.39 -3.21 -15.53
N ASP A 176 -20.23 -4.24 -15.38
CA ASP A 176 -20.70 -4.73 -14.06
C ASP A 176 -19.55 -5.38 -13.24
N TYR A 177 -18.56 -5.97 -13.90
CA TYR A 177 -17.38 -6.60 -13.31
C TYR A 177 -16.13 -5.72 -13.50
N PRO A 178 -15.10 -5.86 -12.64
CA PRO A 178 -13.87 -5.12 -12.82
C PRO A 178 -13.00 -5.69 -13.94
N VAL A 179 -12.28 -4.80 -14.64
CA VAL A 179 -11.32 -5.12 -15.68
C VAL A 179 -10.00 -4.44 -15.38
N PHE A 180 -8.89 -5.19 -15.39
CA PHE A 180 -7.55 -4.70 -15.08
C PHE A 180 -6.59 -4.92 -16.25
N ASN A 181 -5.70 -3.96 -16.50
CA ASN A 181 -4.50 -4.16 -17.30
C ASN A 181 -3.36 -4.65 -16.39
N ILE A 182 -2.84 -5.85 -16.64
CA ILE A 182 -1.63 -6.38 -15.98
C ILE A 182 -0.61 -6.65 -17.07
N ALA A 183 0.43 -5.82 -17.18
CA ALA A 183 1.52 -5.99 -18.16
C ALA A 183 1.05 -6.11 -19.64
N GLY A 184 -0.04 -5.44 -19.99
CA GLY A 184 -0.67 -5.48 -21.31
C GLY A 184 -1.75 -6.55 -21.46
N PHE A 185 -2.02 -7.37 -20.44
CA PHE A 185 -3.11 -8.34 -20.42
C PHE A 185 -4.38 -7.72 -19.79
N PRO A 186 -5.48 -7.56 -20.55
CA PRO A 186 -6.74 -7.01 -20.04
C PRO A 186 -7.61 -8.12 -19.40
N ILE A 187 -7.54 -8.26 -18.09
CA ILE A 187 -8.17 -9.35 -17.33
C ILE A 187 -9.54 -8.93 -16.80
N SER A 188 -10.56 -9.74 -17.06
CA SER A 188 -11.91 -9.57 -16.50
C SER A 188 -12.11 -10.49 -15.29
N LEU A 189 -12.32 -9.93 -14.10
CA LEU A 189 -12.56 -10.75 -12.91
C LEU A 189 -14.05 -11.04 -12.77
N ARG A 190 -14.43 -12.29 -13.03
CA ARG A 190 -15.82 -12.73 -13.08
C ARG A 190 -15.99 -14.02 -12.29
N ALA A 191 -17.02 -14.09 -11.45
CA ALA A 191 -17.32 -15.25 -10.61
C ALA A 191 -16.10 -15.74 -9.80
N VAL A 192 -15.26 -14.83 -9.31
CA VAL A 192 -14.05 -15.19 -8.56
C VAL A 192 -14.43 -15.43 -7.10
N ASN A 193 -14.23 -16.66 -6.61
CA ASN A 193 -14.62 -17.12 -5.27
C ASN A 193 -16.13 -17.11 -4.97
N ILE A 194 -16.97 -16.78 -5.95
CA ILE A 194 -18.43 -16.79 -5.85
C ILE A 194 -19.07 -17.09 -7.21
N THR A 195 -20.27 -17.68 -7.25
CA THR A 195 -20.98 -18.03 -8.49
C THR A 195 -21.53 -16.82 -9.26
N LEU A 196 -21.54 -15.62 -8.67
CA LEU A 196 -22.04 -14.40 -9.29
C LEU A 196 -21.06 -13.87 -10.35
N THR A 197 -21.52 -13.83 -11.61
CA THR A 197 -20.67 -13.55 -12.79
C THR A 197 -20.09 -12.14 -12.85
N ALA A 198 -20.60 -11.20 -12.07
CA ALA A 198 -20.13 -9.82 -12.01
C ALA A 198 -19.20 -9.51 -10.80
N GLN A 199 -18.97 -10.49 -9.92
CA GLN A 199 -18.33 -10.26 -8.63
C GLN A 199 -16.98 -10.97 -8.51
N CYS A 200 -16.06 -10.32 -7.80
CA CYS A 200 -14.80 -10.87 -7.32
C CYS A 200 -14.70 -10.71 -5.80
N GLN A 201 -14.50 -11.83 -5.10
CA GLN A 201 -14.33 -11.86 -3.64
C GLN A 201 -12.86 -12.03 -3.26
N LEU A 202 -12.33 -11.02 -2.58
CA LEU A 202 -11.00 -11.02 -1.97
C LEU A 202 -11.14 -11.52 -0.54
N LYS A 203 -10.61 -12.71 -0.26
CA LYS A 203 -10.65 -13.31 1.08
C LYS A 203 -9.41 -12.95 1.88
N PHE A 204 -9.58 -12.79 3.18
CA PHE A 204 -8.52 -12.47 4.12
C PHE A 204 -8.35 -13.59 5.17
N PRO A 205 -7.14 -13.77 5.73
CA PRO A 205 -6.93 -14.66 6.87
C PRO A 205 -7.70 -14.17 8.10
N GLN A 206 -7.80 -15.01 9.12
CA GLN A 206 -8.42 -14.64 10.40
C GLN A 206 -7.73 -13.42 11.03
N ALA A 207 -8.51 -12.60 11.73
CA ALA A 207 -7.99 -11.46 12.49
C ALA A 207 -6.97 -11.92 13.56
N PRO A 208 -5.96 -11.10 13.90
CA PRO A 208 -4.98 -11.45 14.93
C PRO A 208 -5.64 -11.77 16.26
N ASP A 209 -5.11 -12.77 16.98
CA ASP A 209 -5.63 -13.23 18.28
C ASP A 209 -4.57 -13.19 19.39
N GLY A 210 -3.42 -12.58 19.12
CA GLY A 210 -2.31 -12.47 20.07
C GLY A 210 -1.50 -13.76 20.23
N THR A 211 -1.69 -14.77 19.36
CA THR A 211 -0.92 -16.03 19.38
C THR A 211 0.23 -16.09 18.39
N ASP A 212 0.24 -15.20 17.39
CA ASP A 212 1.30 -15.05 16.41
C ASP A 212 2.42 -14.16 16.95
N ILE A 213 3.66 -14.58 16.72
CA ILE A 213 4.85 -13.77 16.97
C ILE A 213 5.62 -13.54 15.66
N TYR A 214 6.25 -12.38 15.56
CA TYR A 214 7.08 -11.94 14.45
C TYR A 214 8.48 -11.61 14.96
N ASP A 215 9.51 -11.93 14.18
CA ASP A 215 10.87 -11.50 14.43
C ASP A 215 11.46 -10.86 13.16
N SER A 216 11.79 -9.56 13.24
CA SER A 216 12.31 -8.79 12.13
C SER A 216 13.73 -9.19 11.69
N SER A 217 14.43 -10.02 12.46
CA SER A 217 15.65 -10.71 12.01
C SER A 217 15.39 -11.82 10.99
N GLY A 218 14.13 -12.26 10.87
CA GLY A 218 13.71 -13.39 10.03
C GLY A 218 13.94 -14.77 10.65
N ASN A 219 14.33 -14.84 11.93
CA ASN A 219 14.62 -16.08 12.62
C ASN A 219 13.95 -16.15 14.00
N CYS A 220 12.62 -16.09 13.99
CA CYS A 220 11.79 -16.09 15.18
C CYS A 220 12.11 -17.31 16.06
N ARG A 221 12.61 -17.04 17.27
CA ARG A 221 13.02 -18.03 18.28
C ARG A 221 13.95 -19.14 17.76
N GLY A 222 14.74 -18.87 16.71
CA GLY A 222 15.66 -19.84 16.14
C GLY A 222 15.04 -20.86 15.17
N THR A 223 13.79 -20.65 14.73
CA THR A 223 13.06 -21.58 13.83
C THR A 223 13.46 -21.51 12.36
N GLY A 224 14.25 -20.49 11.97
CA GLY A 224 14.58 -20.18 10.57
C GLY A 224 13.44 -19.54 9.79
N LYS A 225 12.35 -19.13 10.47
CA LYS A 225 11.19 -18.44 9.89
C LYS A 225 10.99 -17.06 10.53
N PRO A 226 10.43 -16.07 9.82
CA PRO A 226 10.15 -14.75 10.38
C PRO A 226 8.97 -14.73 11.36
N THR A 227 8.07 -15.70 11.28
CA THR A 227 6.83 -15.75 12.09
C THR A 227 6.61 -17.13 12.67
N LEU A 228 5.91 -17.20 13.80
CA LEU A 228 5.51 -18.45 14.44
C LEU A 228 4.11 -18.32 15.04
N ASN A 229 3.20 -19.25 14.71
CA ASN A 229 1.89 -19.32 15.35
C ASN A 229 1.93 -20.31 16.52
N LEU A 230 1.86 -19.83 17.77
CA LEU A 230 2.08 -20.69 18.95
C LEU A 230 0.93 -21.68 19.23
N LEU A 231 -0.20 -21.54 18.54
CA LEU A 231 -1.35 -22.45 18.64
C LEU A 231 -1.24 -23.65 17.69
N THR A 232 -0.44 -23.54 16.63
CA THR A 232 -0.33 -24.57 15.57
C THR A 232 1.10 -25.04 15.34
N GLU A 233 2.09 -24.27 15.76
CA GLU A 233 3.51 -24.58 15.63
C GLU A 233 4.18 -24.71 17.02
N VAL A 234 5.28 -25.46 17.06
CA VAL A 234 6.03 -25.72 18.30
C VAL A 234 6.73 -24.45 18.76
N ASP A 235 6.51 -24.05 20.02
CA ASP A 235 7.31 -23.01 20.67
C ASP A 235 8.67 -23.60 21.08
N PRO A 236 9.81 -23.20 20.47
CA PRO A 236 11.12 -23.75 20.82
C PRO A 236 11.47 -23.58 22.30
N LYS A 237 10.90 -22.56 22.95
CA LYS A 237 11.05 -22.30 24.39
C LYS A 237 10.46 -23.45 25.22
N TYR A 238 9.31 -23.98 24.85
CA TYR A 238 8.62 -25.03 25.62
C TYR A 238 8.81 -26.44 25.03
N GLY A 239 9.14 -26.55 23.74
CA GLY A 239 9.34 -27.83 23.05
C GLY A 239 8.04 -28.50 22.57
N ASP A 240 6.90 -27.82 22.72
CA ASP A 240 5.56 -28.29 22.34
C ASP A 240 4.73 -27.15 21.72
N VAL A 241 3.59 -27.51 21.12
CA VAL A 241 2.54 -26.57 20.68
C VAL A 241 1.70 -26.20 21.90
N ALA A 242 1.26 -24.94 22.00
CA ALA A 242 0.42 -24.53 23.12
C ALA A 242 -0.93 -25.31 23.12
N PRO A 243 -1.38 -25.85 24.27
CA PRO A 243 -2.61 -26.62 24.37
C PRO A 243 -3.89 -25.82 24.14
N ASN A 244 -3.86 -24.49 24.25
CA ASN A 244 -5.02 -23.61 24.03
C ASN A 244 -4.58 -22.16 23.76
N VAL A 245 -5.54 -21.31 23.38
CA VAL A 245 -5.30 -19.89 23.06
C VAL A 245 -4.70 -19.12 24.23
N ASN A 246 -5.17 -19.30 25.46
CA ASN A 246 -4.65 -18.55 26.61
C ASN A 246 -3.18 -18.87 26.88
N GLU A 247 -2.82 -20.15 26.76
CA GLU A 247 -1.45 -20.60 26.88
C GLU A 247 -0.60 -20.05 25.73
N ALA A 248 -1.10 -20.07 24.48
CA ALA A 248 -0.41 -19.49 23.33
C ALA A 248 -0.16 -17.98 23.50
N VAL A 249 -1.18 -17.22 23.91
CA VAL A 249 -1.08 -15.79 24.22
C VAL A 249 -0.05 -15.56 25.32
N ALA A 250 -0.11 -16.31 26.42
CA ALA A 250 0.84 -16.14 27.51
C ALA A 250 2.28 -16.40 27.02
N ARG A 251 2.51 -17.49 26.27
CA ARG A 251 3.82 -17.81 25.69
C ARG A 251 4.34 -16.76 24.71
N ALA A 252 3.45 -16.10 23.96
CA ALA A 252 3.79 -15.03 23.03
C ALA A 252 4.31 -13.80 23.79
N PHE A 253 3.54 -13.32 24.78
CA PHE A 253 3.84 -12.09 25.51
C PHE A 253 5.01 -12.22 26.50
N GLU A 254 5.36 -13.42 26.95
CA GLU A 254 6.53 -13.64 27.82
C GLU A 254 7.89 -13.48 27.12
N GLY A 255 7.91 -13.58 25.78
CA GLY A 255 9.13 -13.69 25.00
C GLY A 255 9.91 -14.97 25.35
N MET A 256 11.18 -14.82 25.69
CA MET A 256 12.13 -15.88 26.04
C MET A 256 11.92 -16.46 27.45
N VAL A 257 11.25 -15.74 28.36
CA VAL A 257 11.00 -16.23 29.74
C VAL A 257 9.93 -17.33 29.71
N LYS A 258 10.06 -18.34 30.58
CA LYS A 258 9.01 -19.34 30.80
C LYS A 258 8.20 -18.94 32.02
N ASN A 259 6.87 -18.99 31.95
CA ASN A 259 6.01 -18.71 33.11
C ASN A 259 6.34 -17.35 33.76
N GLY A 260 6.55 -16.33 32.91
CA GLY A 260 6.86 -14.96 33.30
C GLY A 260 5.65 -14.20 33.85
N ASP A 261 4.43 -14.66 33.54
CA ASP A 261 3.17 -14.17 34.10
C ASP A 261 2.68 -14.98 35.32
N LEU A 262 3.50 -15.94 35.78
CA LEU A 262 3.28 -16.76 36.98
C LEU A 262 2.00 -17.62 36.99
N ARG A 263 1.36 -17.84 35.82
CA ARG A 263 0.15 -18.69 35.72
C ARG A 263 0.35 -20.13 36.19
N ASN A 264 1.58 -20.63 36.16
CA ASN A 264 1.98 -21.96 36.64
C ASN A 264 2.70 -21.91 38.00
N GLY A 265 2.41 -20.90 38.83
CA GLY A 265 3.03 -20.71 40.14
C GLY A 265 4.55 -20.53 40.05
N THR A 266 5.30 -21.26 40.88
CA THR A 266 6.78 -21.18 40.92
C THR A 266 7.46 -22.07 39.87
N SER A 267 6.71 -22.77 39.02
CA SER A 267 7.28 -23.67 38.01
C SER A 267 8.24 -22.93 37.07
N GLY A 268 9.40 -23.53 36.80
CA GLY A 268 10.46 -22.97 35.97
C GLY A 268 11.37 -21.95 36.67
N TRP A 269 11.01 -21.46 37.86
CA TRP A 269 11.80 -20.51 38.63
C TRP A 269 12.68 -21.21 39.67
N SER A 270 13.91 -20.73 39.83
CA SER A 270 14.89 -21.28 40.78
C SER A 270 15.59 -20.17 41.57
N THR A 271 16.14 -20.54 42.72
CA THR A 271 16.91 -19.66 43.62
C THR A 271 18.20 -20.34 44.08
N ILE A 272 19.15 -19.58 44.62
CA ILE A 272 20.41 -20.13 45.17
C ILE A 272 20.19 -20.88 46.50
N SER A 273 21.15 -21.74 46.86
CA SER A 273 21.13 -22.54 48.09
C SER A 273 20.90 -21.68 49.33
N GLY A 274 19.85 -22.00 50.11
CA GLY A 274 19.48 -21.31 51.34
C GLY A 274 18.39 -20.24 51.20
N SER A 275 18.03 -19.80 50.00
CA SER A 275 16.90 -18.88 49.76
C SER A 275 15.60 -19.65 49.49
N THR A 276 14.45 -19.04 49.77
CA THR A 276 13.13 -19.60 49.44
C THR A 276 12.49 -18.84 48.29
N VAL A 277 11.85 -19.57 47.37
CA VAL A 277 10.99 -19.01 46.33
C VAL A 277 9.57 -19.48 46.58
N THR A 278 8.64 -18.55 46.78
CA THR A 278 7.23 -18.84 47.08
C THR A 278 6.32 -17.94 46.26
N LEU A 279 5.05 -18.32 46.15
CA LEU A 279 4.01 -17.46 45.59
C LEU A 279 3.24 -16.82 46.74
N VAL A 280 3.20 -15.49 46.79
CA VAL A 280 2.47 -14.71 47.80
C VAL A 280 1.66 -13.64 47.09
N ASP A 281 0.34 -13.63 47.29
CA ASP A 281 -0.58 -12.66 46.66
C ASP A 281 -0.43 -12.55 45.13
N GLY A 282 -0.22 -13.70 44.47
CA GLY A 282 -0.01 -13.76 43.01
C GLY A 282 1.38 -13.31 42.55
N LYS A 283 2.30 -12.99 43.46
CA LYS A 283 3.66 -12.55 43.16
C LYS A 283 4.68 -13.62 43.53
N LEU A 284 5.69 -13.77 42.69
CA LEU A 284 6.85 -14.61 42.96
C LEU A 284 7.75 -13.90 43.97
N ARG A 285 7.79 -14.40 45.21
CA ARG A 285 8.60 -13.85 46.30
C ARG A 285 9.86 -14.68 46.49
N ALA A 286 11.01 -14.00 46.47
CA ALA A 286 12.30 -14.57 46.86
C ALA A 286 12.85 -13.86 48.10
N VAL A 287 13.28 -14.66 49.09
CA VAL A 287 13.86 -14.16 50.35
C VAL A 287 15.16 -14.90 50.66
N SER A 288 16.23 -14.16 50.94
CA SER A 288 17.47 -14.68 51.50
C SER A 288 17.45 -14.55 53.03
N PRO A 289 17.62 -15.64 53.79
CA PRO A 289 17.63 -15.61 55.26
C PRO A 289 18.99 -15.24 55.88
N SER A 290 20.01 -14.86 55.09
CA SER A 290 21.37 -14.57 55.56
C SER A 290 21.94 -13.27 54.98
N THR A 291 23.22 -12.97 55.24
CA THR A 291 23.96 -11.82 54.68
C THR A 291 24.24 -11.91 53.17
N SER A 292 23.71 -12.93 52.49
CA SER A 292 23.93 -13.20 51.06
C SER A 292 22.89 -12.55 50.16
N ASN A 293 23.28 -12.28 48.90
CA ASN A 293 22.39 -11.78 47.85
C ASN A 293 21.20 -12.71 47.61
N THR A 294 20.02 -12.14 47.37
CA THR A 294 18.86 -12.89 46.86
C THR A 294 18.97 -13.00 45.34
N LEU A 295 18.81 -14.20 44.78
CA LEU A 295 18.94 -14.44 43.34
C LEU A 295 17.83 -15.36 42.82
N LEU A 296 17.05 -14.85 41.87
CA LEU A 296 16.09 -15.61 41.07
C LEU A 296 16.67 -15.89 39.70
N TYR A 297 16.49 -17.09 39.15
CA TYR A 297 16.99 -17.41 37.81
C TYR A 297 16.13 -18.44 37.08
N GLN A 298 16.27 -18.45 35.75
CA GLN A 298 15.85 -19.57 34.89
C GLN A 298 17.01 -20.01 34.00
N ASN A 299 17.09 -21.32 33.77
CA ASN A 299 18.07 -21.96 32.90
C ASN A 299 17.47 -22.35 31.55
N ASN A 300 18.33 -22.74 30.61
CA ASN A 300 17.99 -23.20 29.27
C ASN A 300 17.29 -22.12 28.42
N LEU A 301 17.72 -20.86 28.59
CA LEU A 301 17.30 -19.73 27.76
C LEU A 301 18.50 -19.18 27.00
N PHE A 302 18.44 -19.17 25.67
CA PHE A 302 19.59 -18.78 24.85
C PHE A 302 19.56 -17.28 24.52
N PHE A 303 20.57 -16.55 25.00
CA PHE A 303 20.79 -15.14 24.67
C PHE A 303 22.01 -14.99 23.75
N SER A 304 21.92 -14.10 22.76
CA SER A 304 23.01 -13.78 21.83
C SER A 304 23.65 -12.44 22.19
N GLU A 305 24.97 -12.36 22.08
CA GLU A 305 25.70 -11.09 22.23
C GLU A 305 25.50 -10.10 21.09
N THR A 306 24.97 -10.57 19.95
CA THR A 306 24.66 -9.72 18.79
C THR A 306 23.31 -9.02 18.92
N ASN A 307 22.50 -9.40 19.91
CA ASN A 307 21.13 -8.96 20.04
C ASN A 307 20.95 -8.05 21.25
N GLN A 308 20.03 -7.11 21.12
CA GLN A 308 19.48 -6.37 22.26
C GLN A 308 18.14 -6.98 22.66
N TYR A 309 17.85 -6.91 23.94
CA TYR A 309 16.65 -7.49 24.53
C TYR A 309 15.89 -6.44 25.31
N GLU A 310 14.60 -6.38 25.08
CA GLU A 310 13.69 -5.65 25.93
C GLU A 310 13.35 -6.51 27.16
N VAL A 311 13.59 -5.94 28.34
CA VAL A 311 13.17 -6.50 29.62
C VAL A 311 12.11 -5.59 30.20
N VAL A 312 10.98 -6.18 30.55
CA VAL A 312 9.93 -5.49 31.28
C VAL A 312 9.54 -6.29 32.49
N ILE A 313 9.51 -5.62 33.63
CA ILE A 313 9.27 -6.25 34.91
C ILE A 313 8.44 -5.32 35.78
N LYS A 314 7.43 -5.88 36.44
CA LYS A 314 6.72 -5.22 37.54
C LYS A 314 7.09 -5.93 38.84
N TYR A 315 7.75 -5.18 39.74
CA TYR A 315 8.36 -5.77 40.93
C TYR A 315 8.31 -4.84 42.14
N TRP A 316 8.43 -5.46 43.32
CA TRP A 316 8.72 -4.81 44.59
C TRP A 316 10.07 -5.29 45.09
N SER A 317 10.86 -4.38 45.60
CA SER A 317 12.10 -4.71 46.26
C SER A 317 12.41 -3.70 47.34
N ASN A 318 13.06 -4.15 48.42
CA ASN A 318 13.56 -3.26 49.46
C ASN A 318 14.96 -2.68 49.13
N GLN A 319 15.59 -3.16 48.06
CA GLN A 319 16.88 -2.73 47.52
C GLN A 319 16.82 -2.68 45.99
N GLY A 320 17.74 -1.97 45.33
CA GLY A 320 17.88 -2.04 43.87
C GLY A 320 18.14 -3.48 43.40
N ILE A 321 17.55 -3.87 42.28
CA ILE A 321 17.77 -5.18 41.67
C ILE A 321 18.67 -5.04 40.44
N THR A 322 19.35 -6.12 40.05
CA THR A 322 20.09 -6.20 38.79
C THR A 322 19.52 -7.35 37.98
N VAL A 323 19.11 -7.08 36.74
CA VAL A 323 18.72 -8.13 35.78
C VAL A 323 19.91 -8.42 34.89
N ARG A 324 20.19 -9.70 34.67
CA ARG A 324 21.35 -10.18 33.90
C ARG A 324 20.90 -11.23 32.90
N LEU A 325 21.35 -11.07 31.65
CA LEU A 325 21.11 -12.04 30.56
C LEU A 325 22.30 -13.00 30.39
N ASN A 326 22.98 -13.32 31.50
CA ASN A 326 24.11 -14.24 31.59
C ASN A 326 24.45 -14.56 33.06
N GLN A 327 25.30 -15.57 33.31
CA GLN A 327 25.90 -15.88 34.61
C GLN A 327 27.07 -14.95 35.00
N ASN A 328 27.81 -14.37 34.04
CA ASN A 328 29.11 -13.69 34.28
C ASN A 328 29.05 -12.17 34.55
N TYR A 329 27.94 -11.60 35.06
CA TYR A 329 27.75 -10.14 35.26
C TYR A 329 27.81 -9.24 34.01
N VAL A 330 28.14 -9.80 32.85
CA VAL A 330 28.15 -9.11 31.55
C VAL A 330 26.73 -9.11 30.95
N GLY A 331 26.30 -7.98 30.36
CA GLY A 331 24.93 -7.84 29.85
C GLY A 331 23.91 -7.68 30.98
N SER A 332 24.13 -6.69 31.85
CA SER A 332 23.31 -6.44 33.03
C SER A 332 22.83 -5.00 33.09
N GLU A 333 21.67 -4.79 33.70
CA GLU A 333 21.11 -3.47 33.98
C GLU A 333 20.64 -3.38 35.43
N VAL A 334 20.93 -2.25 36.07
CA VAL A 334 20.50 -1.96 37.45
C VAL A 334 19.12 -1.31 37.40
N PHE A 335 18.17 -1.88 38.10
CA PHE A 335 16.85 -1.32 38.30
C PHE A 335 16.78 -0.76 39.74
N PRO A 336 16.18 0.42 39.94
CA PRO A 336 16.10 1.06 41.25
C PRO A 336 15.28 0.22 42.25
N THR A 337 15.16 0.66 43.49
CA THR A 337 14.23 0.06 44.45
C THR A 337 12.81 0.09 43.88
N GLY A 338 12.16 -1.08 43.78
CA GLY A 338 10.85 -1.22 43.16
C GLY A 338 9.73 -1.06 44.18
N ASN A 339 8.72 -0.25 43.86
CA ASN A 339 7.50 -0.12 44.66
C ASN A 339 6.25 -0.50 43.83
N GLY A 340 6.33 -1.58 43.06
CA GLY A 340 5.21 -2.10 42.25
C GLY A 340 4.98 -1.40 40.92
N SER A 341 5.93 -0.57 40.49
CA SER A 341 5.90 0.06 39.17
C SER A 341 6.42 -0.90 38.10
N GLU A 342 5.81 -0.87 36.92
CA GLU A 342 6.38 -1.53 35.73
C GLU A 342 7.60 -0.73 35.27
N VAL A 343 8.72 -1.41 35.03
CA VAL A 343 9.95 -0.81 34.50
C VAL A 343 10.34 -1.54 33.22
N ARG A 344 10.68 -0.76 32.19
CA ARG A 344 11.16 -1.24 30.88
C ARG A 344 12.60 -0.81 30.66
N LYS A 345 13.46 -1.74 30.26
CA LYS A 345 14.85 -1.46 29.88
C LYS A 345 15.27 -2.29 28.67
N VAL A 346 16.17 -1.73 27.88
CA VAL A 346 16.88 -2.48 26.82
C VAL A 346 18.23 -2.91 27.37
N ILE A 347 18.55 -4.20 27.27
CA ILE A 347 19.79 -4.81 27.74
C ILE A 347 20.48 -5.47 26.56
N SER A 348 21.77 -5.24 26.37
CA SER A 348 22.57 -6.02 25.42
C SER A 348 22.71 -7.46 25.91
N GLY A 349 22.36 -8.42 25.06
CA GLY A 349 22.53 -9.83 25.38
C GLY A 349 24.00 -10.23 25.49
N LYS A 350 24.23 -11.41 26.05
CA LYS A 350 25.53 -12.08 26.06
C LYS A 350 25.33 -13.57 25.89
N ASN A 351 26.23 -14.22 25.16
CA ASN A 351 26.18 -15.67 24.92
C ASN A 351 26.07 -16.44 26.24
N GLY A 352 24.91 -17.03 26.50
CA GLY A 352 24.59 -17.68 27.77
C GLY A 352 23.24 -18.40 27.71
N SER A 353 23.06 -19.35 28.64
CA SER A 353 21.85 -20.17 28.75
C SER A 353 20.96 -19.83 29.96
N VAL A 354 21.22 -18.70 30.62
CA VAL A 354 20.60 -18.33 31.90
C VAL A 354 20.30 -16.84 31.94
N PHE A 355 19.15 -16.46 32.49
CA PHE A 355 18.94 -15.12 33.02
C PHE A 355 18.74 -15.16 34.53
N ASN A 356 19.13 -14.10 35.22
CA ASN A 356 18.93 -13.96 36.65
C ASN A 356 18.57 -12.53 37.07
N ILE A 357 17.92 -12.43 38.22
CA ILE A 357 17.53 -11.21 38.90
C ILE A 357 18.14 -11.28 40.30
N SER A 358 18.99 -10.32 40.64
CA SER A 358 19.69 -10.30 41.93
C SER A 358 19.39 -9.04 42.72
N GLY A 359 19.10 -9.17 44.02
CA GLY A 359 19.03 -8.09 44.99
C GLY A 359 20.25 -8.14 45.92
N GLY A 360 20.95 -7.01 46.09
CA GLY A 360 22.15 -6.93 46.90
C GLY A 360 21.86 -6.68 48.39
N GLY A 361 22.59 -7.36 49.28
CA GLY A 361 22.59 -7.12 50.73
C GLY A 361 21.80 -8.12 51.58
N ALA A 362 22.02 -8.07 52.90
CA ALA A 362 21.30 -8.89 53.89
C ALA A 362 19.80 -8.54 53.91
N ASN A 363 18.92 -9.54 54.01
CA ASN A 363 17.45 -9.38 53.98
C ASN A 363 16.90 -8.81 52.66
N ALA A 364 17.63 -8.90 51.54
CA ALA A 364 17.10 -8.50 50.25
C ALA A 364 15.85 -9.32 49.90
N GLN A 365 14.75 -8.64 49.60
CA GLN A 365 13.49 -9.26 49.20
C GLN A 365 13.15 -8.79 47.79
N ILE A 366 12.80 -9.74 46.93
CA ILE A 366 12.36 -9.48 45.57
C ILE A 366 10.99 -10.11 45.41
N GLU A 367 10.01 -9.32 44.98
CA GLU A 367 8.69 -9.81 44.57
C GLU A 367 8.43 -9.40 43.13
N ILE A 368 8.03 -10.34 42.30
CA ILE A 368 7.75 -10.12 40.88
C ILE A 368 6.29 -10.46 40.63
N GLU A 369 5.55 -9.54 40.01
CA GLU A 369 4.19 -9.83 39.53
C GLU A 369 4.21 -10.39 38.11
N TYR A 370 5.03 -9.81 37.24
CA TYR A 370 5.37 -10.39 35.95
C TYR A 370 6.72 -9.91 35.43
N ILE A 371 7.30 -10.70 34.53
CA ILE A 371 8.45 -10.33 33.73
C ILE A 371 8.36 -10.95 32.34
N TYR A 372 8.68 -10.16 31.32
CA TYR A 372 8.91 -10.63 29.96
C TYR A 372 10.26 -10.14 29.44
N ILE A 373 10.92 -10.98 28.66
CA ILE A 373 12.21 -10.69 28.04
C ILE A 373 12.14 -11.13 26.59
N ARG A 374 12.32 -10.24 25.63
CA ARG A 374 12.29 -10.59 24.19
C ARG A 374 13.40 -9.86 23.44
N PRO A 375 13.95 -10.43 22.36
CA PRO A 375 14.75 -9.65 21.41
C PRO A 375 13.96 -8.40 21.00
N ILE A 376 14.62 -7.25 20.83
CA ILE A 376 13.94 -6.03 20.36
C ILE A 376 13.37 -6.18 18.94
N THR A 377 13.81 -7.22 18.22
CA THR A 377 13.30 -7.60 16.89
C THR A 377 12.07 -8.49 16.98
N GLU A 378 11.75 -9.08 18.15
CA GLU A 378 10.59 -9.95 18.35
C GLU A 378 9.39 -9.16 18.89
N GLU A 379 8.22 -9.38 18.30
CA GLU A 379 6.96 -8.83 18.77
C GLU A 379 5.78 -9.79 18.64
N VAL A 380 4.74 -9.54 19.44
CA VAL A 380 3.45 -10.23 19.31
C VAL A 380 2.61 -9.47 18.29
N VAL A 381 2.04 -10.20 17.33
CA VAL A 381 1.27 -9.60 16.24
C VAL A 381 -0.14 -9.27 16.72
N THR A 382 -0.40 -7.98 16.93
CA THR A 382 -1.68 -7.45 17.44
C THR A 382 -2.26 -6.32 16.58
N GLU A 383 -1.43 -5.66 15.77
CA GLU A 383 -1.76 -4.55 14.87
C GLU A 383 -1.35 -4.84 13.42
N ARG A 384 -1.84 -5.98 12.90
CA ARG A 384 -1.48 -6.48 11.57
C ARG A 384 -2.16 -5.67 10.45
N VAL A 385 -1.41 -5.34 9.41
CA VAL A 385 -1.93 -4.81 8.15
C VAL A 385 -1.79 -5.85 7.05
N ASP A 386 -2.89 -6.25 6.42
CA ASP A 386 -2.88 -7.25 5.35
C ASP A 386 -2.81 -6.56 3.98
N LEU A 387 -2.03 -7.11 3.06
CA LEU A 387 -1.90 -6.65 1.67
C LEU A 387 -2.71 -7.56 0.75
N SER A 388 -3.61 -6.99 -0.06
CA SER A 388 -4.36 -7.74 -1.08
C SER A 388 -4.02 -7.25 -2.49
N GLY A 389 -3.89 -8.19 -3.42
CA GLY A 389 -3.51 -7.92 -4.80
C GLY A 389 -3.96 -9.00 -5.78
N LEU A 390 -3.63 -8.81 -7.06
CA LEU A 390 -3.82 -9.78 -8.13
C LEU A 390 -2.47 -10.32 -8.57
N GLU A 391 -2.33 -11.65 -8.54
CA GLU A 391 -1.18 -12.34 -9.10
C GLU A 391 -1.56 -12.89 -10.47
N GLY A 392 -0.93 -12.36 -11.52
CA GLY A 392 -1.15 -12.77 -12.91
C GLY A 392 0.07 -13.50 -13.46
N TYR A 393 -0.10 -14.64 -14.13
CA TYR A 393 1.01 -15.41 -14.66
C TYR A 393 0.66 -16.28 -15.88
N LEU A 394 1.62 -16.48 -16.79
CA LEU A 394 1.45 -17.48 -17.86
C LEU A 394 1.77 -18.89 -17.35
N GLU A 395 0.92 -19.86 -17.70
CA GLU A 395 1.16 -21.28 -17.41
C GLU A 395 0.81 -22.15 -18.62
N GLU A 396 1.69 -23.12 -18.92
CA GLU A 396 1.46 -24.14 -19.92
C GLU A 396 0.38 -25.12 -19.44
N ILE A 397 -0.61 -25.39 -20.30
CA ILE A 397 -1.63 -26.41 -20.09
C ILE A 397 -1.06 -27.73 -20.60
N THR A 398 -0.99 -28.72 -19.71
CA THR A 398 -0.41 -30.04 -20.02
C THR A 398 -1.39 -31.15 -19.65
N PRO A 399 -1.23 -32.39 -20.15
CA PRO A 399 -2.10 -33.51 -19.76
C PRO A 399 -2.17 -33.74 -18.24
N ALA A 400 -1.09 -33.43 -17.50
CA ALA A 400 -1.03 -33.52 -16.03
C ALA A 400 -1.61 -32.30 -15.31
N LYS A 401 -1.75 -31.16 -16.00
CA LYS A 401 -2.34 -29.91 -15.51
C LYS A 401 -3.37 -29.41 -16.52
N PRO A 402 -4.46 -30.18 -16.75
CA PRO A 402 -5.24 -30.06 -17.98
C PRO A 402 -6.31 -28.96 -17.94
N TYR A 403 -6.48 -28.27 -16.82
CA TYR A 403 -7.57 -27.31 -16.66
C TYR A 403 -7.35 -26.01 -17.43
N ILE A 404 -8.37 -25.59 -18.18
CA ILE A 404 -8.53 -24.24 -18.73
C ILE A 404 -9.54 -23.51 -17.84
N TYR A 405 -9.15 -22.38 -17.25
CA TYR A 405 -10.03 -21.64 -16.36
C TYR A 405 -10.76 -20.51 -17.11
N PRO A 406 -12.08 -20.33 -16.93
CA PRO A 406 -12.80 -19.21 -17.50
C PRO A 406 -12.18 -17.87 -17.13
N TYR A 407 -11.98 -17.03 -18.14
CA TYR A 407 -11.37 -15.70 -18.00
C TYR A 407 -9.95 -15.68 -17.41
N GLY A 408 -9.27 -16.83 -17.36
CA GLY A 408 -7.99 -17.01 -16.69
C GLY A 408 -8.07 -17.07 -15.16
N GLY A 409 -9.25 -16.92 -14.56
CA GLY A 409 -9.40 -16.88 -13.10
C GLY A 409 -9.37 -18.28 -12.49
N ILE A 410 -8.27 -18.67 -11.83
CA ILE A 410 -8.14 -20.04 -11.28
C ILE A 410 -9.14 -20.31 -10.15
N ASN A 411 -9.69 -19.26 -9.54
CA ASN A 411 -10.69 -19.31 -8.45
C ASN A 411 -12.13 -19.12 -8.96
N ASN A 412 -12.35 -19.21 -10.28
CA ASN A 412 -13.68 -19.05 -10.86
C ASN A 412 -14.66 -20.11 -10.33
N GLN A 413 -15.88 -19.72 -9.98
CA GLN A 413 -16.93 -20.59 -9.43
C GLN A 413 -18.15 -20.72 -10.34
N ALA A 414 -18.15 -20.12 -11.54
CA ALA A 414 -19.25 -20.28 -12.48
C ALA A 414 -19.45 -21.78 -12.75
N THR A 415 -20.70 -22.23 -12.89
CA THR A 415 -21.02 -23.65 -13.14
C THR A 415 -21.08 -23.96 -14.64
N SER A 416 -21.26 -22.95 -15.47
CA SER A 416 -21.25 -22.99 -16.93
C SER A 416 -20.78 -21.64 -17.48
N VAL A 417 -19.94 -21.66 -18.51
CA VAL A 417 -19.49 -20.48 -19.27
C VAL A 417 -19.52 -20.85 -20.75
N ASP A 418 -19.95 -19.92 -21.61
CA ASP A 418 -20.12 -20.13 -23.06
C ASP A 418 -20.97 -21.36 -23.42
N GLY A 419 -21.95 -21.69 -22.56
CA GLY A 419 -22.83 -22.85 -22.72
C GLY A 419 -22.19 -24.20 -22.37
N ILE A 420 -20.94 -24.20 -21.89
CA ILE A 420 -20.17 -25.40 -21.53
C ILE A 420 -20.04 -25.48 -20.01
N ALA A 421 -20.47 -26.59 -19.43
CA ALA A 421 -20.36 -26.84 -18.00
C ALA A 421 -18.89 -26.90 -17.55
N THR A 422 -18.61 -26.32 -16.38
CA THR A 422 -17.29 -26.36 -15.74
C THR A 422 -17.28 -27.32 -14.56
N THR A 423 -16.16 -28.00 -14.34
CA THR A 423 -15.93 -28.94 -13.23
C THR A 423 -14.95 -28.35 -12.23
N VAL A 424 -15.03 -28.81 -10.98
CA VAL A 424 -14.06 -28.46 -9.93
C VAL A 424 -12.71 -29.10 -10.27
N ASP A 425 -11.64 -28.31 -10.24
CA ASP A 425 -10.28 -28.85 -10.42
C ASP A 425 -9.84 -29.58 -9.16
N ASN A 426 -9.89 -30.90 -9.18
CA ASN A 426 -9.37 -31.79 -8.12
C ASN A 426 -7.98 -32.35 -8.44
N VAL A 427 -7.35 -31.95 -9.55
CA VAL A 427 -6.02 -32.41 -9.96
C VAL A 427 -4.95 -31.65 -9.17
N ARG A 428 -5.12 -30.34 -9.01
CA ARG A 428 -4.18 -29.50 -8.25
C ARG A 428 -4.52 -29.50 -6.75
N PRO A 429 -3.53 -29.37 -5.84
CA PRO A 429 -3.79 -29.25 -4.42
C PRO A 429 -4.49 -27.92 -4.09
N ILE A 430 -5.15 -27.85 -2.92
CA ILE A 430 -5.94 -26.67 -2.53
C ILE A 430 -5.09 -25.41 -2.39
N THR A 431 -3.81 -25.57 -2.01
CA THR A 431 -2.82 -24.51 -1.87
C THR A 431 -2.49 -23.78 -3.17
N TYR A 432 -2.74 -24.39 -4.34
CA TYR A 432 -2.62 -23.71 -5.64
C TYR A 432 -3.67 -22.59 -5.80
N PHE A 433 -4.85 -22.79 -5.21
CA PHE A 433 -6.00 -21.88 -5.28
C PHE A 433 -6.11 -20.96 -4.07
N ALA A 434 -5.25 -21.12 -3.07
CA ALA A 434 -5.36 -20.40 -1.81
C ALA A 434 -5.19 -18.90 -2.04
N ASN A 435 -6.17 -18.09 -1.62
CA ASN A 435 -6.04 -16.64 -1.64
C ASN A 435 -5.01 -16.18 -0.61
N PHE A 436 -4.91 -16.86 0.53
CA PHE A 436 -3.95 -16.59 1.60
C PHE A 436 -3.45 -17.91 2.18
N THR A 437 -2.33 -17.90 2.90
CA THR A 437 -1.78 -19.11 3.53
C THR A 437 -2.79 -19.74 4.50
N GLY A 438 -3.16 -20.99 4.25
CA GLY A 438 -4.17 -21.72 5.03
C GLY A 438 -5.60 -21.67 4.48
N ASP A 439 -5.85 -20.97 3.36
CA ASP A 439 -7.15 -20.97 2.70
C ASP A 439 -7.46 -22.34 2.05
N THR A 440 -8.57 -22.95 2.48
CA THR A 440 -9.05 -24.23 1.98
C THR A 440 -10.34 -24.15 1.16
N THR A 441 -10.84 -22.94 0.90
CA THR A 441 -12.21 -22.70 0.42
C THR A 441 -12.29 -22.07 -0.98
N SER A 442 -11.15 -21.81 -1.61
CA SER A 442 -11.08 -21.04 -2.86
C SER A 442 -10.83 -21.89 -4.11
N ARG A 443 -10.97 -23.22 -4.01
CA ARG A 443 -10.80 -24.14 -5.15
C ARG A 443 -11.70 -23.74 -6.31
N GLY A 444 -11.13 -23.44 -7.47
CA GLY A 444 -11.91 -23.03 -8.64
C GLY A 444 -12.37 -24.16 -9.54
N ARG A 445 -13.12 -23.74 -10.55
CA ARG A 445 -13.73 -24.56 -11.59
C ARG A 445 -13.19 -24.16 -12.95
N GLY A 446 -13.12 -25.12 -13.85
CA GLY A 446 -12.74 -24.90 -15.23
C GLY A 446 -13.12 -26.07 -16.11
N TRP A 447 -12.48 -26.16 -17.27
CA TRP A 447 -12.66 -27.26 -18.21
C TRP A 447 -11.42 -28.13 -18.23
N ASN A 448 -11.58 -29.41 -17.92
CA ASN A 448 -10.52 -30.39 -18.07
C ASN A 448 -10.32 -30.67 -19.57
N LEU A 449 -9.17 -30.26 -20.12
CA LEU A 449 -8.84 -30.45 -21.55
C LEU A 449 -8.97 -31.90 -22.00
N ASN A 450 -8.70 -32.87 -21.11
CA ASN A 450 -8.76 -34.29 -21.43
C ASN A 450 -10.20 -34.79 -21.65
N ASP A 451 -11.20 -34.05 -21.15
CA ASP A 451 -12.62 -34.44 -21.19
C ASP A 451 -13.41 -33.65 -22.25
N LEU A 452 -12.78 -32.67 -22.91
CA LEU A 452 -13.44 -31.80 -23.87
C LEU A 452 -13.57 -32.46 -25.24
N THR A 453 -14.74 -32.30 -25.86
CA THR A 453 -14.90 -32.55 -27.31
C THR A 453 -14.23 -31.44 -28.12
N ASP A 454 -13.84 -31.74 -29.36
CA ASP A 454 -13.23 -30.74 -30.27
C ASP A 454 -14.12 -29.49 -30.46
N ALA A 455 -15.44 -29.68 -30.52
CA ALA A 455 -16.41 -28.59 -30.65
C ALA A 455 -16.43 -27.68 -29.41
N GLN A 456 -16.37 -28.26 -28.21
CA GLN A 456 -16.30 -27.48 -26.97
C GLN A 456 -14.96 -26.76 -26.85
N LEU A 457 -13.85 -27.44 -27.17
CA LEU A 457 -12.52 -26.83 -27.16
C LEU A 457 -12.43 -25.66 -28.14
N LEU A 458 -13.01 -25.80 -29.33
CA LEU A 458 -13.09 -24.71 -30.31
C LEU A 458 -13.82 -23.48 -29.75
N THR A 459 -14.99 -23.66 -29.13
CA THR A 459 -15.76 -22.56 -28.51
C THR A 459 -14.93 -21.83 -27.45
N ILE A 460 -14.23 -22.58 -26.59
CA ILE A 460 -13.38 -22.02 -25.53
C ILE A 460 -12.20 -21.22 -26.13
N LEU A 461 -11.54 -21.76 -27.16
CA LEU A 461 -10.37 -21.11 -27.78
C LEU A 461 -10.73 -19.86 -28.60
N GLN A 462 -11.95 -19.77 -29.11
CA GLN A 462 -12.44 -18.60 -29.85
C GLN A 462 -12.76 -17.41 -28.95
N ASN A 463 -13.00 -17.62 -27.65
CA ASN A 463 -13.27 -16.54 -26.72
C ASN A 463 -11.97 -15.85 -26.27
N PRO A 464 -11.67 -14.61 -26.73
CA PRO A 464 -10.42 -13.94 -26.40
C PRO A 464 -10.29 -13.59 -24.90
N TYR A 465 -11.41 -13.52 -24.18
CA TYR A 465 -11.41 -13.22 -22.75
C TYR A 465 -10.88 -14.38 -21.90
N HIS A 466 -10.78 -15.60 -22.43
CA HIS A 466 -10.17 -16.73 -21.71
C HIS A 466 -8.64 -16.71 -21.69
N HIS A 467 -8.02 -15.81 -22.46
CA HIS A 467 -6.57 -15.59 -22.52
C HIS A 467 -5.76 -16.87 -22.76
N VAL A 468 -6.23 -17.72 -23.67
CA VAL A 468 -5.55 -18.95 -24.10
C VAL A 468 -4.83 -18.69 -25.42
N TYR A 469 -3.57 -19.12 -25.50
CA TYR A 469 -2.70 -18.91 -26.64
C TYR A 469 -1.92 -20.18 -27.00
N VAL A 470 -1.48 -20.29 -28.25
CA VAL A 470 -0.46 -21.24 -28.69
C VAL A 470 0.86 -20.49 -28.84
N ILE A 471 1.84 -20.89 -28.02
CA ILE A 471 3.19 -20.33 -27.99
C ILE A 471 4.17 -21.49 -28.16
N ASP A 472 5.03 -21.43 -29.17
CA ASP A 472 6.01 -22.49 -29.47
C ASP A 472 5.39 -23.90 -29.57
N GLY A 473 4.19 -23.98 -30.16
CA GLY A 473 3.42 -25.23 -30.31
C GLY A 473 2.73 -25.72 -29.05
N LYS A 474 2.82 -24.99 -27.93
CA LYS A 474 2.24 -25.33 -26.63
C LYS A 474 1.04 -24.47 -26.30
N LEU A 475 0.01 -25.08 -25.71
CA LEU A 475 -1.16 -24.35 -25.23
C LEU A 475 -0.82 -23.70 -23.88
N VAL A 476 -0.97 -22.38 -23.79
CA VAL A 476 -0.60 -21.58 -22.62
C VAL A 476 -1.77 -20.67 -22.28
N GLN A 477 -2.03 -20.46 -20.99
CA GLN A 477 -3.05 -19.52 -20.53
C GLN A 477 -2.44 -18.44 -19.64
N PHE A 478 -2.85 -17.19 -19.81
CA PHE A 478 -2.63 -16.17 -18.78
C PHE A 478 -3.67 -16.35 -17.67
N ARG A 479 -3.18 -16.73 -16.51
CA ARG A 479 -3.97 -17.02 -15.32
C ARG A 479 -3.89 -15.86 -14.33
N VAL A 480 -4.92 -15.71 -13.51
CA VAL A 480 -4.97 -14.73 -12.44
C VAL A 480 -5.56 -15.36 -11.18
N ARG A 481 -5.06 -14.93 -10.01
CA ARG A 481 -5.71 -15.14 -8.71
C ARG A 481 -5.69 -13.88 -7.86
N PRO A 482 -6.73 -13.61 -7.06
CA PRO A 482 -6.57 -12.73 -5.92
C PRO A 482 -5.64 -13.41 -4.90
N ARG A 483 -4.74 -12.61 -4.31
CA ARG A 483 -3.85 -13.08 -3.25
C ARG A 483 -3.77 -12.03 -2.15
N THR A 484 -3.98 -12.48 -0.93
CA THR A 484 -3.88 -11.71 0.30
C THR A 484 -2.72 -12.25 1.12
N ILE A 485 -1.82 -11.35 1.52
CA ILE A 485 -0.64 -11.65 2.31
C ILE A 485 -0.85 -10.99 3.66
N ALA A 486 -0.85 -11.79 4.72
CA ALA A 486 -0.86 -11.28 6.09
C ALA A 486 0.41 -10.46 6.34
N GLY A 487 0.29 -9.31 7.00
CA GLY A 487 1.46 -8.60 7.50
C GLY A 487 2.30 -9.53 8.38
N ALA A 488 3.63 -9.48 8.24
CA ALA A 488 4.50 -10.38 9.00
C ALA A 488 4.44 -10.06 10.50
N GLY A 489 4.39 -8.77 10.83
CA GLY A 489 4.28 -8.22 12.17
C GLY A 489 3.23 -7.12 12.26
N ASN A 490 3.46 -6.18 13.15
CA ASN A 490 2.65 -4.99 13.34
C ASN A 490 3.03 -3.91 12.33
N GLY A 491 2.04 -3.11 11.94
CA GLY A 491 2.30 -1.90 11.18
C GLY A 491 2.10 -1.97 9.67
N ASP A 492 2.26 -0.82 9.01
CA ASP A 492 2.08 -0.66 7.58
C ASP A 492 3.16 -1.37 6.75
N TRP A 493 2.83 -1.67 5.50
CA TRP A 493 3.79 -2.22 4.54
C TRP A 493 4.77 -1.14 4.07
N GLU A 494 6.08 -1.45 4.09
CA GLU A 494 7.14 -0.51 3.70
C GLU A 494 7.08 -0.13 2.21
N ARG A 495 6.94 -1.13 1.32
CA ARG A 495 7.10 -0.92 -0.13
C ARG A 495 6.04 -1.65 -0.91
N ILE A 496 4.99 -0.94 -1.27
CA ILE A 496 3.85 -1.44 -2.05
C ILE A 496 3.62 -0.67 -3.35
N ASN A 497 4.42 0.36 -3.60
CA ASN A 497 4.38 1.16 -4.81
C ASN A 497 5.47 0.73 -5.80
N SER A 498 5.07 0.13 -6.91
CA SER A 498 5.99 -0.33 -7.95
C SER A 498 6.70 0.82 -8.69
N ALA A 499 6.30 2.09 -8.49
CA ALA A 499 6.99 3.25 -9.04
C ALA A 499 8.34 3.54 -8.36
N GLU A 500 8.56 3.04 -7.14
CA GLU A 500 9.72 3.40 -6.30
C GLU A 500 10.99 2.60 -6.62
N ASN A 501 10.97 1.73 -7.64
CA ASN A 501 12.09 0.88 -8.07
C ASN A 501 12.70 -0.02 -6.96
N LEU A 502 11.92 -0.39 -5.94
CA LEU A 502 12.28 -1.31 -4.86
C LEU A 502 11.32 -2.51 -4.69
N TYR A 503 11.84 -3.66 -4.23
CA TYR A 503 11.06 -4.90 -4.00
C TYR A 503 9.79 -4.70 -3.17
N LEU A 504 8.79 -5.54 -3.40
CA LEU A 504 7.59 -5.62 -2.55
C LEU A 504 7.96 -6.21 -1.19
N THR A 505 7.92 -5.37 -0.15
CA THR A 505 8.39 -5.74 1.20
C THR A 505 7.48 -5.25 2.31
N PHE A 506 7.44 -6.04 3.38
CA PHE A 506 6.98 -5.64 4.70
C PHE A 506 8.18 -5.32 5.59
N ARG A 507 8.07 -4.29 6.45
CA ARG A 507 9.07 -3.91 7.45
C ARG A 507 8.38 -3.04 8.49
N ASP A 508 8.55 -3.35 9.77
CA ASP A 508 7.89 -2.59 10.84
C ASP A 508 8.71 -1.33 11.20
N GLY A 509 10.04 -1.43 11.28
CA GLY A 509 10.90 -0.33 11.71
C GLY A 509 12.01 0.08 10.74
N ALA A 510 12.36 1.37 10.74
CA ALA A 510 13.60 1.85 10.15
C ALA A 510 14.81 1.22 10.88
N GLY A 511 15.69 0.55 10.13
CA GLY A 511 16.84 -0.21 10.68
C GLY A 511 16.65 -1.74 10.67
N GLU A 512 15.42 -2.24 10.54
CA GLU A 512 15.13 -3.68 10.50
C GLU A 512 15.41 -4.34 9.15
N SER A 513 15.45 -5.68 9.09
CA SER A 513 15.56 -6.38 7.81
C SER A 513 14.19 -6.49 7.12
N PRO A 514 14.08 -6.14 5.83
CA PRO A 514 12.80 -6.23 5.14
C PRO A 514 12.40 -7.70 4.90
N MET A 515 11.10 -7.97 5.01
CA MET A 515 10.47 -9.24 4.65
C MET A 515 9.97 -9.18 3.21
N TYR A 516 10.56 -9.99 2.34
CA TYR A 516 10.25 -10.05 0.92
C TYR A 516 9.08 -10.97 0.61
N VAL A 517 8.23 -10.55 -0.32
CA VAL A 517 7.12 -11.36 -0.84
C VAL A 517 7.62 -12.28 -1.96
N ASN A 518 7.46 -13.60 -1.75
CA ASN A 518 7.75 -14.61 -2.78
C ASN A 518 6.65 -14.66 -3.84
N ALA A 519 7.07 -14.74 -5.11
CA ALA A 519 6.18 -15.06 -6.21
C ALA A 519 5.79 -16.55 -6.15
N GLN A 520 4.50 -16.84 -6.24
CA GLN A 520 3.99 -18.20 -6.26
C GLN A 520 3.79 -18.67 -7.71
N GLY A 521 3.22 -17.83 -8.59
CA GLY A 521 2.98 -18.18 -9.99
C GLY A 521 2.29 -19.54 -10.17
N ASN A 522 2.89 -20.42 -10.97
CA ASN A 522 2.41 -21.78 -11.30
C ASN A 522 2.61 -22.84 -10.20
N GLN A 523 3.16 -22.47 -9.04
CA GLN A 523 3.51 -23.40 -7.97
C GLN A 523 2.30 -23.86 -7.17
N ASP A 524 2.36 -25.12 -6.74
CA ASP A 524 1.30 -25.76 -5.96
C ASP A 524 1.28 -25.37 -4.49
N THR A 525 2.36 -24.76 -3.98
CA THR A 525 2.50 -24.36 -2.59
C THR A 525 2.74 -22.85 -2.48
N VAL A 526 2.22 -22.26 -1.41
CA VAL A 526 2.49 -20.87 -1.06
C VAL A 526 3.80 -20.83 -0.28
N GLU A 527 4.79 -20.09 -0.79
CA GLU A 527 6.02 -19.83 -0.03
C GLU A 527 5.81 -18.67 0.95
N PRO A 528 6.31 -18.79 2.21
CA PRO A 528 6.20 -17.74 3.21
C PRO A 528 7.08 -16.53 2.86
N LEU A 529 6.97 -15.46 3.64
CA LEU A 529 7.87 -14.32 3.57
C LEU A 529 9.31 -14.74 3.92
N ARG A 530 10.31 -14.02 3.39
CA ARG A 530 11.73 -14.27 3.65
C ARG A 530 12.47 -13.00 4.05
N SER A 531 13.48 -13.13 4.89
CA SER A 531 14.36 -12.02 5.30
C SER A 531 15.56 -11.78 4.37
N SER A 532 15.69 -12.56 3.30
CA SER A 532 16.80 -12.46 2.33
C SER A 532 16.29 -12.57 0.90
N SER A 533 16.94 -11.83 0.00
CA SER A 533 16.68 -11.87 -1.45
C SER A 533 17.47 -12.94 -2.19
N VAL A 534 18.45 -13.57 -1.55
CA VAL A 534 19.34 -14.55 -2.19
C VAL A 534 18.60 -15.88 -2.43
N GLY A 535 18.74 -16.44 -3.63
CA GLY A 535 18.19 -17.75 -3.98
C GLY A 535 16.66 -17.83 -4.07
N SER A 536 15.97 -16.69 -4.06
CA SER A 536 14.50 -16.61 -4.03
C SER A 536 13.93 -15.95 -5.28
N VAL A 537 12.66 -16.22 -5.60
CA VAL A 537 11.93 -15.53 -6.68
C VAL A 537 10.96 -14.55 -6.06
N LEU A 538 11.28 -13.26 -6.17
CA LEU A 538 10.61 -12.18 -5.45
C LEU A 538 9.91 -11.22 -6.41
N TYR A 539 8.93 -10.49 -5.89
CA TYR A 539 8.32 -9.37 -6.60
C TYR A 539 9.22 -8.15 -6.58
N CYS A 540 9.77 -7.81 -7.74
CA CYS A 540 10.55 -6.60 -7.95
C CYS A 540 9.86 -5.66 -8.96
N PRO A 541 10.05 -4.35 -8.83
CA PRO A 541 9.60 -3.40 -9.83
C PRO A 541 10.61 -3.34 -10.97
N ARG A 542 10.42 -2.36 -11.85
CA ARG A 542 11.36 -2.00 -12.91
C ARG A 542 12.78 -1.81 -12.36
N GLN A 543 13.70 -2.73 -12.67
CA GLN A 543 15.13 -2.53 -12.36
C GLN A 543 15.80 -1.67 -13.44
N THR A 544 16.60 -0.70 -13.00
CA THR A 544 17.43 0.18 -13.86
C THR A 544 18.80 -0.43 -14.20
N SER A 545 19.10 -1.65 -13.73
CA SER A 545 20.41 -2.29 -13.92
C SER A 545 20.73 -2.52 -15.39
N SER A 546 21.97 -2.21 -15.78
CA SER A 546 22.50 -2.22 -17.15
C SER A 546 22.40 -3.57 -17.88
N THR A 547 22.22 -4.68 -17.17
CA THR A 547 22.16 -6.03 -17.74
C THR A 547 20.79 -6.40 -18.34
N MET A 548 19.72 -5.64 -18.04
CA MET A 548 18.36 -5.93 -18.54
C MET A 548 17.79 -4.85 -19.47
N TRP A 549 18.61 -3.89 -19.90
CA TRP A 549 18.19 -2.79 -20.79
C TRP A 549 17.57 -3.24 -22.12
N GLY A 550 17.74 -4.52 -22.48
CA GLY A 550 17.21 -5.12 -23.69
C GLY A 550 15.86 -5.87 -23.57
N ASP A 551 15.32 -6.14 -22.37
CA ASP A 551 14.00 -6.82 -22.26
C ASP A 551 12.86 -5.79 -22.13
N PRO A 552 12.03 -5.60 -23.16
CA PRO A 552 10.90 -4.68 -23.12
C PRO A 552 9.89 -5.05 -22.02
N ASN A 553 9.86 -6.30 -21.57
CA ASN A 553 8.88 -6.85 -20.62
C ASN A 553 9.19 -6.53 -19.14
N PHE A 554 10.25 -5.78 -18.83
CA PHE A 554 10.54 -5.26 -17.48
C PHE A 554 10.18 -3.78 -17.32
N ARG A 555 9.46 -3.20 -18.29
CA ARG A 555 9.15 -1.77 -18.37
C ARG A 555 7.74 -1.38 -17.91
N ASP A 556 6.89 -2.36 -17.56
CA ASP A 556 5.50 -2.11 -17.20
C ASP A 556 5.38 -1.33 -15.89
N LYS A 557 4.81 -0.13 -15.98
CA LYS A 557 4.53 0.72 -14.83
C LYS A 557 3.33 0.17 -14.05
N GLY A 558 3.28 0.43 -12.75
CA GLY A 558 2.12 0.12 -11.91
C GLY A 558 1.97 -1.35 -11.49
N VAL A 559 2.92 -2.21 -11.83
CA VAL A 559 2.90 -3.64 -11.46
C VAL A 559 4.29 -4.12 -11.03
N TYR A 560 4.35 -5.10 -10.13
CA TYR A 560 5.58 -5.83 -9.82
C TYR A 560 5.72 -7.04 -10.75
N LYS A 561 6.96 -7.40 -11.10
CA LYS A 561 7.28 -8.62 -11.86
C LYS A 561 8.13 -9.55 -11.01
N ALA A 562 7.95 -10.86 -11.15
CA ALA A 562 8.78 -11.84 -10.48
C ALA A 562 10.20 -11.86 -11.08
N SER A 563 11.22 -11.88 -10.22
CA SER A 563 12.62 -12.05 -10.62
C SER A 563 13.33 -13.01 -9.68
N ALA A 564 14.18 -13.89 -10.22
CA ALA A 564 15.25 -14.52 -9.45
C ALA A 564 16.41 -13.51 -9.38
N GLY A 565 16.95 -13.23 -8.20
CA GLY A 565 17.92 -12.14 -7.97
C GLY A 565 19.02 -11.98 -9.04
N TYR A 566 19.50 -10.76 -9.25
CA TYR A 566 20.39 -10.35 -10.37
C TYR A 566 19.74 -10.32 -11.77
N GLY A 567 18.41 -10.19 -11.86
CA GLY A 567 17.73 -9.96 -13.13
C GLY A 567 17.53 -11.20 -13.99
N TYR A 568 17.55 -12.39 -13.39
CA TYR A 568 17.26 -13.64 -14.11
C TYR A 568 15.74 -13.86 -14.25
N ILE A 569 15.32 -14.22 -15.46
CA ILE A 569 13.94 -14.58 -15.79
C ILE A 569 13.59 -15.91 -15.11
N PRO A 570 12.64 -15.94 -14.16
CA PRO A 570 12.35 -17.14 -13.38
C PRO A 570 11.35 -18.04 -14.12
N THR A 571 11.83 -18.83 -15.09
CA THR A 571 11.00 -19.79 -15.85
C THR A 571 10.35 -20.88 -14.98
N GLY A 572 10.87 -21.09 -13.76
CA GLY A 572 10.27 -22.00 -12.78
C GLY A 572 8.97 -21.51 -12.13
N ARG A 573 8.64 -20.21 -12.22
CA ARG A 573 7.40 -19.67 -11.62
C ARG A 573 6.31 -19.37 -12.63
N ALA A 574 6.67 -19.13 -13.88
CA ALA A 574 5.72 -18.89 -14.97
C ALA A 574 6.37 -19.22 -16.31
N TYR A 575 5.54 -19.57 -17.28
CA TYR A 575 5.98 -19.75 -18.66
C TYR A 575 6.62 -18.44 -19.17
N ASN A 576 7.86 -18.51 -19.67
CA ASN A 576 8.70 -17.37 -20.04
C ASN A 576 8.93 -16.32 -18.93
N GLY A 577 8.73 -16.68 -17.65
CA GLY A 577 8.89 -15.77 -16.50
C GLY A 577 7.88 -14.62 -16.45
N GLU A 578 6.76 -14.74 -17.17
CA GLU A 578 5.66 -13.78 -17.18
C GLU A 578 4.80 -13.98 -15.92
N CYS A 579 5.27 -13.48 -14.76
CA CYS A 579 4.57 -13.53 -13.47
C CYS A 579 4.59 -12.14 -12.82
N TYR A 580 3.43 -11.65 -12.39
CA TYR A 580 3.19 -10.28 -11.98
C TYR A 580 2.35 -10.18 -10.72
N PHE A 581 2.52 -9.09 -9.98
CA PHE A 581 1.67 -8.76 -8.84
C PHE A 581 1.21 -7.29 -8.90
N TYR A 582 -0.10 -7.10 -8.94
CA TYR A 582 -0.75 -5.79 -8.89
C TYR A 582 -1.38 -5.58 -7.52
N VAL A 583 -0.96 -4.54 -6.80
CA VAL A 583 -1.49 -4.22 -5.47
C VAL A 583 -2.88 -3.59 -5.59
N LEU A 584 -3.87 -4.15 -4.90
CA LEU A 584 -5.24 -3.62 -4.87
C LEU A 584 -5.48 -2.75 -3.64
N ALA A 585 -5.10 -3.22 -2.46
CA ALA A 585 -5.42 -2.56 -1.20
C ALA A 585 -4.53 -3.01 -0.04
N THR A 586 -4.45 -2.18 1.00
CA THR A 586 -4.02 -2.59 2.34
C THR A 586 -5.18 -2.48 3.31
N VAL A 587 -5.28 -3.40 4.27
CA VAL A 587 -6.37 -3.45 5.25
C VAL A 587 -5.80 -3.53 6.66
N LEU A 588 -6.06 -2.49 7.47
CA LEU A 588 -5.71 -2.49 8.87
C LEU A 588 -6.66 -3.42 9.63
N ARG A 589 -6.15 -4.53 10.18
CA ARG A 589 -7.00 -5.53 10.84
C ARG A 589 -7.31 -5.10 12.27
N LEU A 590 -8.60 -5.10 12.61
CA LEU A 590 -9.01 -5.22 14.02
C LEU A 590 -8.61 -6.61 14.54
N ASN A 591 -8.51 -6.78 15.86
CA ASN A 591 -8.06 -8.02 16.48
C ASN A 591 -9.11 -8.62 17.42
N GLN A 592 -8.98 -9.92 17.68
CA GLN A 592 -9.90 -10.73 18.48
C GLN A 592 -9.82 -10.42 19.98
N GLY A 593 -8.90 -9.57 20.42
CA GLY A 593 -8.80 -9.16 21.81
C GLY A 593 -9.88 -8.14 22.19
N ALA A 594 -10.04 -7.94 23.49
CA ALA A 594 -10.94 -6.92 24.03
C ALA A 594 -10.39 -5.51 23.76
N TYR A 595 -11.27 -4.56 23.42
CA TYR A 595 -10.84 -3.18 23.21
C TYR A 595 -10.40 -2.57 24.53
N HIS A 596 -9.21 -1.99 24.55
CA HIS A 596 -8.71 -1.16 25.65
C HIS A 596 -7.76 -0.11 25.07
N GLU A 597 -7.37 0.91 25.82
CA GLU A 597 -6.36 1.87 25.36
C GLU A 597 -5.00 1.20 25.05
N TRP A 598 -4.71 0.06 25.68
CA TRP A 598 -3.53 -0.78 25.37
C TRP A 598 -3.73 -1.73 24.19
N ASN A 599 -4.98 -1.91 23.75
CA ASN A 599 -5.36 -2.71 22.60
C ASN A 599 -6.40 -1.94 21.76
N PRO A 600 -6.02 -0.81 21.13
CA PRO A 600 -6.96 0.10 20.47
C PRO A 600 -7.59 -0.50 19.22
N LEU A 601 -7.07 -1.62 18.71
CA LEU A 601 -7.63 -2.40 17.61
C LEU A 601 -8.45 -3.61 18.07
N GLY A 602 -8.57 -3.84 19.38
CA GLY A 602 -9.46 -4.86 19.93
C GLY A 602 -10.92 -4.60 19.56
N ALA A 603 -11.71 -5.67 19.45
CA ALA A 603 -13.12 -5.60 19.14
C ALA A 603 -14.03 -6.30 20.15
N GLN A 604 -13.48 -7.11 21.06
CA GLN A 604 -14.28 -7.80 22.06
C GLN A 604 -14.63 -6.89 23.26
N PRO A 605 -15.79 -7.13 23.91
CA PRO A 605 -16.13 -6.48 25.16
C PRO A 605 -15.38 -7.12 26.34
N TRP A 606 -15.35 -6.43 27.47
CA TRP A 606 -14.89 -6.95 28.76
C TRP A 606 -16.05 -7.49 29.59
N ASN A 607 -15.77 -8.53 30.38
CA ASN A 607 -16.71 -9.06 31.37
C ASN A 607 -16.89 -8.08 32.53
N LYS A 608 -18.11 -8.01 33.09
CA LYS A 608 -18.34 -7.26 34.33
C LYS A 608 -17.65 -7.90 35.55
N THR A 609 -17.30 -7.10 36.54
CA THR A 609 -16.74 -7.56 37.83
C THR A 609 -17.76 -8.24 38.74
N ASP A 610 -19.04 -7.92 38.59
CA ASP A 610 -20.15 -8.38 39.46
C ASP A 610 -20.93 -9.58 38.89
N GLY A 611 -20.51 -10.14 37.75
CA GLY A 611 -21.14 -11.31 37.12
C GLY A 611 -21.62 -11.04 35.69
N TRP A 612 -22.78 -11.61 35.33
CA TRP A 612 -23.28 -11.67 33.94
C TRP A 612 -23.41 -10.29 33.26
N GLY A 613 -22.75 -10.17 32.10
CA GLY A 613 -22.93 -9.08 31.15
C GLY A 613 -21.61 -8.53 30.63
N GLU A 614 -21.71 -7.80 29.54
CA GLU A 614 -20.57 -7.36 28.74
C GLU A 614 -20.64 -5.87 28.48
N LYS A 615 -19.49 -5.22 28.54
CA LYS A 615 -19.37 -3.80 28.24
C LYS A 615 -18.08 -3.55 27.48
N TYR A 616 -18.03 -2.44 26.76
CA TYR A 616 -16.77 -1.75 26.50
C TYR A 616 -15.96 -1.58 27.80
N TRP A 617 -14.66 -1.26 27.75
CA TRP A 617 -13.78 -1.16 28.95
C TRP A 617 -14.17 -0.09 30.00
N MET A 618 -15.38 0.45 29.92
CA MET A 618 -16.04 1.27 30.94
C MET A 618 -16.11 0.53 32.30
N PRO A 619 -16.43 1.23 33.40
CA PRO A 619 -16.31 0.72 34.75
C PRO A 619 -17.22 -0.45 35.06
N GLY A 620 -16.82 -1.16 36.12
CA GLY A 620 -17.48 -2.37 36.57
C GLY A 620 -17.14 -3.56 35.68
N VAL A 621 -16.04 -3.49 34.92
CA VAL A 621 -15.45 -4.60 34.16
C VAL A 621 -14.13 -5.04 34.74
N VAL A 622 -13.75 -6.28 34.46
CA VAL A 622 -12.46 -6.85 34.84
C VAL A 622 -11.35 -5.98 34.23
N LYS A 623 -10.52 -5.37 35.09
CA LYS A 623 -9.49 -4.43 34.66
C LYS A 623 -8.26 -5.20 34.17
N PRO A 624 -7.80 -5.00 32.92
CA PRO A 624 -6.53 -5.56 32.49
C PRO A 624 -5.36 -4.96 33.28
N THR A 625 -4.32 -5.77 33.48
CA THR A 625 -3.04 -5.33 34.05
C THR A 625 -1.94 -5.23 33.01
N THR A 626 -2.07 -6.00 31.92
CA THR A 626 -1.16 -6.03 30.78
C THR A 626 -1.93 -6.05 29.46
N LYS A 627 -1.24 -5.78 28.35
CA LYS A 627 -1.81 -5.97 27.00
C LYS A 627 -2.20 -7.43 26.74
N ALA A 628 -1.47 -8.39 27.30
CA ALA A 628 -1.77 -9.82 27.15
C ALA A 628 -3.15 -10.20 27.69
N ASP A 629 -3.60 -9.53 28.77
CA ASP A 629 -4.91 -9.77 29.37
C ASP A 629 -6.05 -9.45 28.40
N ALA A 630 -5.84 -8.55 27.43
CA ALA A 630 -6.81 -8.25 26.38
C ALA A 630 -7.00 -9.41 25.40
N PHE A 631 -6.14 -10.43 25.41
CA PHE A 631 -6.25 -11.60 24.52
C PHE A 631 -6.52 -12.92 25.29
N LYS A 632 -6.54 -12.89 26.62
CA LYS A 632 -6.83 -14.05 27.48
C LYS A 632 -8.33 -14.24 27.65
N LYS A 633 -8.85 -15.38 27.19
CA LYS A 633 -10.26 -15.78 27.27
C LYS A 633 -10.63 -16.32 28.65
N ALA A 634 -11.88 -16.14 29.07
CA ALA A 634 -12.43 -16.78 30.26
C ALA A 634 -12.37 -18.32 30.14
N THR A 635 -11.97 -19.00 31.22
CA THR A 635 -11.92 -20.47 31.28
C THR A 635 -13.30 -21.12 31.44
N THR A 636 -14.31 -20.37 31.89
CA THR A 636 -15.72 -20.81 32.00
C THR A 636 -16.67 -19.67 31.63
N ILE A 637 -17.88 -20.00 31.19
CA ILE A 637 -18.95 -19.05 30.84
C ILE A 637 -19.33 -18.16 32.05
N ASP A 638 -19.16 -18.69 33.27
CA ASP A 638 -19.54 -18.05 34.55
C ASP A 638 -18.33 -17.45 35.31
N GLY A 639 -17.19 -17.28 34.64
CA GLY A 639 -15.92 -16.93 35.28
C GLY A 639 -15.88 -15.51 35.84
N VAL A 640 -16.42 -15.31 37.05
CA VAL A 640 -16.19 -14.09 37.85
C VAL A 640 -14.67 -13.86 37.97
N GLY A 641 -14.19 -12.70 37.51
CA GLY A 641 -12.78 -12.32 37.58
C GLY A 641 -11.91 -12.68 36.36
N THR A 642 -12.50 -13.07 35.22
CA THR A 642 -11.76 -13.32 33.97
C THR A 642 -12.01 -12.23 32.90
N PRO A 643 -11.04 -11.93 32.00
CA PRO A 643 -11.08 -10.76 31.11
C PRO A 643 -12.33 -10.62 30.21
N PHE A 644 -12.70 -11.68 29.46
CA PHE A 644 -13.84 -11.68 28.53
C PHE A 644 -14.31 -13.09 28.16
N ASN A 645 -15.61 -13.27 27.85
CA ASN A 645 -16.25 -14.56 27.54
C ASN A 645 -15.94 -15.06 26.11
N THR A 646 -15.79 -16.38 25.93
CA THR A 646 -15.51 -17.02 24.63
C THR A 646 -16.66 -16.95 23.62
N ASN A 647 -17.90 -16.69 24.05
CA ASN A 647 -19.10 -16.93 23.23
C ASN A 647 -19.86 -15.69 22.75
N LEU A 648 -19.48 -14.46 23.14
CA LEU A 648 -20.51 -13.42 23.28
C LEU A 648 -20.25 -12.03 22.66
N GLY A 649 -19.10 -11.75 22.03
CA GLY A 649 -18.97 -10.45 21.36
C GLY A 649 -17.78 -10.24 20.42
N GLY A 650 -17.84 -9.15 19.67
CA GLY A 650 -16.77 -8.63 18.82
C GLY A 650 -16.63 -9.24 17.41
N SER A 651 -17.37 -10.29 17.07
CA SER A 651 -17.43 -10.83 15.69
C SER A 651 -18.80 -10.57 15.06
N ILE A 652 -18.88 -10.65 13.73
CA ILE A 652 -20.15 -10.56 12.99
C ILE A 652 -21.16 -11.61 13.50
N ALA A 653 -20.68 -12.81 13.82
CA ALA A 653 -21.54 -13.91 14.26
C ALA A 653 -22.06 -13.75 15.70
N SER A 654 -21.39 -12.95 16.54
CA SER A 654 -21.72 -12.75 17.96
C SER A 654 -22.36 -11.38 18.22
N ASP A 655 -23.33 -10.98 17.38
CA ASP A 655 -24.07 -9.69 17.35
C ASP A 655 -24.77 -9.26 18.67
N THR A 656 -24.47 -9.92 19.79
CA THR A 656 -25.03 -9.69 21.12
C THR A 656 -24.30 -8.63 21.95
N ALA A 657 -23.02 -8.33 21.67
CA ALA A 657 -22.29 -7.30 22.42
C ALA A 657 -21.15 -6.62 21.62
N LEU A 658 -21.23 -5.28 21.56
CA LEU A 658 -20.23 -4.42 20.93
C LEU A 658 -19.11 -4.08 21.91
N GLY A 659 -17.90 -4.49 21.58
CA GLY A 659 -16.70 -4.20 22.35
C GLY A 659 -16.00 -2.90 21.99
N ARG A 660 -16.51 -2.11 21.03
CA ARG A 660 -15.90 -0.83 20.59
C ARG A 660 -16.91 0.32 20.60
N PRO A 661 -16.47 1.58 20.74
CA PRO A 661 -17.34 2.75 20.69
C PRO A 661 -17.95 2.99 19.31
N ASP A 662 -17.24 2.58 18.26
CA ASP A 662 -17.64 2.70 16.86
C ASP A 662 -18.47 1.49 16.36
N GLY A 663 -18.70 0.49 17.21
CA GLY A 663 -19.48 -0.70 16.89
C GLY A 663 -18.86 -1.60 15.82
N LYS A 664 -17.54 -1.58 15.64
CA LYS A 664 -16.85 -2.42 14.67
C LYS A 664 -16.48 -3.81 15.23
N PHE A 665 -16.68 -4.84 14.41
CA PHE A 665 -16.29 -6.25 14.61
C PHE A 665 -14.90 -6.58 14.05
N TYR A 666 -14.17 -7.52 14.65
CA TYR A 666 -12.79 -7.86 14.24
C TYR A 666 -12.69 -8.59 12.90
N ASP A 667 -13.72 -9.35 12.55
CA ASP A 667 -13.78 -10.18 11.36
C ASP A 667 -14.52 -9.50 10.21
N ALA A 668 -15.05 -8.30 10.39
CA ALA A 668 -15.54 -7.47 9.30
C ALA A 668 -14.39 -6.65 8.69
N ILE A 669 -14.44 -6.45 7.37
CA ILE A 669 -13.62 -5.44 6.68
C ILE A 669 -14.49 -4.19 6.50
N TYR A 670 -13.96 -3.00 6.78
CA TYR A 670 -14.71 -1.74 6.73
C TYR A 670 -14.29 -0.86 5.54
N PRO A 671 -15.14 0.08 5.11
CA PRO A 671 -14.77 1.01 4.05
C PRO A 671 -13.65 1.98 4.43
N ASP A 672 -13.49 2.26 5.73
CA ASP A 672 -12.63 3.33 6.26
C ASP A 672 -12.20 3.08 7.72
N GLY A 673 -11.21 3.86 8.15
CA GLY A 673 -10.72 3.89 9.53
C GLY A 673 -10.04 2.60 9.98
N GLU A 674 -10.09 2.34 11.29
CA GLU A 674 -9.64 1.09 11.91
C GLU A 674 -10.50 -0.07 11.42
N GLY A 675 -9.90 -1.19 11.01
CA GLY A 675 -10.62 -2.26 10.30
C GLY A 675 -10.84 -1.95 8.81
N GLY A 676 -10.41 -0.78 8.34
CA GLY A 676 -10.77 -0.21 7.05
C GLY A 676 -9.80 -0.52 5.91
N VAL A 677 -10.29 -0.30 4.68
CA VAL A 677 -9.54 -0.46 3.43
C VAL A 677 -8.87 0.85 3.01
N ILE A 678 -7.58 0.77 2.67
CA ILE A 678 -6.89 1.78 1.88
C ILE A 678 -6.82 1.27 0.43
N ASP A 679 -7.65 1.84 -0.45
CA ASP A 679 -7.67 1.51 -1.88
C ASP A 679 -6.39 2.02 -2.56
N ARG A 680 -5.64 1.12 -3.18
CA ARG A 680 -4.38 1.40 -3.89
C ARG A 680 -4.53 1.34 -5.40
N ARG A 681 -5.74 1.03 -5.91
CA ARG A 681 -5.98 0.91 -7.35
C ARG A 681 -5.83 2.28 -8.01
N LEU A 682 -5.13 2.29 -9.14
CA LEU A 682 -5.04 3.44 -10.03
C LEU A 682 -5.64 3.08 -11.39
N SER A 683 -6.15 4.08 -12.11
CA SER A 683 -6.57 3.90 -13.50
C SER A 683 -5.38 3.47 -14.37
N ALA A 684 -5.60 2.53 -15.28
CA ALA A 684 -4.63 2.15 -16.30
C ALA A 684 -4.51 3.23 -17.39
N PHE A 685 -5.58 3.98 -17.63
CA PHE A 685 -5.59 5.05 -18.63
C PHE A 685 -4.75 6.23 -18.16
N PRO A 686 -4.07 6.94 -19.09
CA PRO A 686 -3.41 8.19 -18.77
C PRO A 686 -4.43 9.19 -18.23
N ILE A 687 -4.10 9.83 -17.11
CA ILE A 687 -4.92 10.93 -16.63
C ILE A 687 -4.73 12.17 -17.52
N THR A 688 -5.81 12.91 -17.70
CA THR A 688 -5.82 14.16 -18.45
C THR A 688 -5.72 15.37 -17.53
N MET A 689 -5.54 16.57 -18.10
CA MET A 689 -5.60 17.80 -17.31
C MET A 689 -6.99 18.03 -16.70
N GLU A 690 -8.05 17.56 -17.35
CA GLU A 690 -9.41 17.60 -16.80
C GLU A 690 -9.52 16.73 -15.53
N ASP A 691 -8.87 15.57 -15.51
CA ASP A 691 -8.86 14.69 -14.33
C ASP A 691 -8.11 15.32 -13.15
N TYR A 692 -7.03 16.06 -13.42
CA TYR A 692 -6.37 16.88 -12.41
C TYR A 692 -7.33 17.92 -11.82
N PHE A 693 -8.08 18.67 -12.65
CA PHE A 693 -9.04 19.66 -12.15
C PHE A 693 -10.23 19.02 -11.41
N LYS A 694 -10.71 17.85 -11.84
CA LYS A 694 -11.70 17.06 -11.09
C LYS A 694 -11.15 16.65 -9.73
N ALA A 695 -9.89 16.24 -9.66
CA ALA A 695 -9.22 15.91 -8.40
C ALA A 695 -9.09 17.15 -7.50
N MET A 696 -8.73 18.33 -8.03
CA MET A 696 -8.68 19.58 -7.26
C MET A 696 -10.04 19.89 -6.64
N ALA A 697 -11.12 19.82 -7.44
CA ALA A 697 -12.47 20.03 -6.96
C ALA A 697 -12.89 19.02 -5.88
N LYS A 698 -12.49 17.74 -5.99
CA LYS A 698 -12.72 16.72 -4.96
C LYS A 698 -11.99 17.00 -3.66
N ALA A 699 -10.76 17.51 -3.74
CA ALA A 699 -10.00 17.91 -2.55
C ALA A 699 -10.66 19.13 -1.86
N GLU A 700 -11.07 20.13 -2.65
CA GLU A 700 -11.75 21.32 -2.17
C GLU A 700 -13.11 21.04 -1.52
N ASN A 701 -13.91 20.16 -2.10
CA ASN A 701 -15.25 19.85 -1.60
C ASN A 701 -15.28 18.72 -0.55
N GLY A 702 -14.12 18.27 -0.07
CA GLY A 702 -14.02 17.29 1.01
C GLY A 702 -14.46 15.87 0.65
N THR A 703 -14.61 15.54 -0.65
CA THR A 703 -14.96 14.18 -1.11
C THR A 703 -13.75 13.32 -1.46
N MET A 704 -12.55 13.91 -1.50
CA MET A 704 -11.31 13.16 -1.69
C MET A 704 -10.97 12.36 -0.42
N ARG A 705 -10.63 11.08 -0.61
CA ARG A 705 -10.18 10.23 0.50
C ARG A 705 -8.75 10.56 0.88
N GLY A 706 -8.52 10.75 2.17
CA GLY A 706 -7.18 10.89 2.73
C GLY A 706 -6.52 9.57 3.10
N MET A 707 -5.26 9.66 3.48
CA MET A 707 -4.49 8.60 4.12
C MET A 707 -3.56 9.26 5.12
N GLU A 708 -3.66 8.87 6.39
CA GLU A 708 -2.73 9.35 7.41
C GLU A 708 -2.41 8.25 8.42
N SER A 709 -1.22 8.34 9.01
CA SER A 709 -0.85 7.53 10.17
C SER A 709 -1.67 7.98 11.38
N LEU A 710 -2.21 7.00 12.12
CA LEU A 710 -2.77 7.23 13.44
C LEU A 710 -1.71 7.85 14.36
N SER A 711 -2.17 8.50 15.42
CA SER A 711 -1.28 9.12 16.41
C SER A 711 -1.50 8.53 17.79
N GLU A 712 -0.41 8.39 18.54
CA GLU A 712 -0.44 8.03 19.96
C GLU A 712 0.02 9.23 20.78
N THR A 713 -0.68 9.47 21.89
CA THR A 713 -0.33 10.49 22.89
C THR A 713 -0.06 9.81 24.22
N ALA A 714 0.92 10.30 24.98
CA ALA A 714 1.20 9.85 26.34
C ALA A 714 1.46 11.03 27.27
N VAL A 715 1.60 10.78 28.56
CA VAL A 715 2.01 11.78 29.55
C VAL A 715 3.30 11.34 30.21
N PHE A 716 4.24 12.27 30.37
CA PHE A 716 5.49 12.06 31.09
C PHE A 716 5.63 13.08 32.21
N ASP A 717 6.04 12.57 33.37
CA ASP A 717 6.42 13.35 34.53
C ASP A 717 7.88 13.77 34.38
N CYS A 718 8.13 15.08 34.28
CA CYS A 718 9.47 15.61 34.11
C CYS A 718 10.22 15.83 35.43
N GLY A 719 9.57 15.58 36.58
CA GLY A 719 10.08 16.02 37.86
C GLY A 719 10.33 17.53 37.86
N VAL A 720 11.35 17.97 38.61
CA VAL A 720 11.84 19.35 38.57
C VAL A 720 12.97 19.43 37.54
N PRO A 721 12.80 20.14 36.40
CA PRO A 721 13.85 20.26 35.41
C PRO A 721 15.13 20.89 35.97
N LEU A 722 16.28 20.50 35.44
CA LEU A 722 17.60 20.92 35.92
C LEU A 722 17.96 22.34 35.47
N SER A 723 17.60 22.70 34.24
CA SER A 723 17.95 23.99 33.63
C SER A 723 17.18 24.21 32.32
N LYS A 724 17.27 25.43 31.78
CA LYS A 724 16.68 25.85 30.51
C LYS A 724 17.65 26.71 29.71
N GLY A 725 17.56 26.69 28.39
CA GLY A 725 18.43 27.45 27.48
C GLY A 725 17.70 27.94 26.23
N ILE A 726 18.24 28.98 25.59
CA ILE A 726 17.70 29.55 24.35
C ILE A 726 18.63 29.19 23.19
N GLN A 727 18.04 28.74 22.08
CA GLN A 727 18.67 28.67 20.77
C GLN A 727 17.93 29.59 19.78
N PRO A 728 18.50 29.91 18.60
CA PRO A 728 17.91 30.88 17.67
C PRO A 728 16.43 30.60 17.34
N ASP A 729 16.03 29.33 17.24
CA ASP A 729 14.70 28.95 16.76
C ASP A 729 13.80 28.27 17.82
N PHE A 730 14.30 28.02 19.03
CA PHE A 730 13.56 27.29 20.08
C PHE A 730 14.16 27.47 21.49
N VAL A 731 13.37 27.14 22.52
CA VAL A 731 13.83 27.03 23.92
C VAL A 731 13.99 25.55 24.24
N HIS A 732 15.10 25.14 24.87
CA HIS A 732 15.25 23.77 25.39
C HIS A 732 15.12 23.72 26.91
N ILE A 733 14.64 22.58 27.44
CA ILE A 733 14.53 22.28 28.87
C ILE A 733 15.29 20.99 29.17
N ASN A 734 16.20 21.03 30.15
CA ASN A 734 17.03 19.90 30.59
C ASN A 734 16.33 19.15 31.73
N LEU A 735 16.16 17.85 31.59
CA LEU A 735 15.45 16.98 32.51
C LEU A 735 16.43 16.23 33.44
N PRO A 736 15.98 15.72 34.60
CA PRO A 736 16.80 14.82 35.42
C PRO A 736 17.09 13.51 34.68
N LYS A 737 18.26 12.90 34.92
CA LYS A 737 18.67 11.66 34.27
C LYS A 737 17.65 10.52 34.45
N GLY A 738 17.22 9.93 33.35
CA GLY A 738 16.31 8.78 33.35
C GLY A 738 14.84 9.12 33.59
N THR A 739 14.48 10.41 33.53
CA THR A 739 13.10 10.91 33.65
C THR A 739 12.25 10.61 32.41
N VAL A 740 12.92 10.32 31.29
CA VAL A 740 12.31 10.16 29.98
C VAL A 740 12.24 8.68 29.58
N HIS A 741 11.04 8.18 29.26
CA HIS A 741 10.82 6.80 28.82
C HIS A 741 11.22 6.58 27.36
N SER A 742 11.94 5.50 27.06
CA SER A 742 12.43 5.17 25.72
C SER A 742 11.35 4.97 24.64
N LYS A 743 10.09 4.70 25.01
CA LYS A 743 9.00 4.40 24.04
C LYS A 743 8.70 5.57 23.07
N PHE A 744 8.89 6.82 23.50
CA PHE A 744 8.61 8.02 22.69
C PHE A 744 9.87 8.79 22.27
N PHE A 745 11.05 8.29 22.66
CA PHE A 745 12.29 9.03 22.60
C PHE A 745 13.38 8.14 22.01
N ASN A 746 13.73 8.40 20.75
CA ASN A 746 14.89 7.75 20.14
C ASN A 746 16.17 8.33 20.75
N ALA A 747 17.15 7.47 21.01
CA ALA A 747 18.52 7.91 21.28
C ALA A 747 19.02 8.73 20.09
N TYR A 748 19.71 9.83 20.36
CA TYR A 748 20.37 10.66 19.35
C TYR A 748 21.31 9.81 18.47
N THR A 749 20.85 9.38 17.30
CA THR A 749 21.74 8.95 16.22
C THR A 749 22.07 10.20 15.40
N GLU A 750 23.31 10.30 14.91
CA GLU A 750 23.86 11.51 14.26
C GLU A 750 23.09 11.97 13.01
N ASP A 751 22.10 11.21 12.56
CA ASP A 751 21.19 11.57 11.49
C ASP A 751 20.06 12.47 12.02
N ARG A 752 20.21 13.78 11.82
CA ARG A 752 19.34 14.84 12.34
C ARG A 752 17.88 14.80 11.82
N ALA A 753 17.43 13.74 11.15
CA ALA A 753 16.34 13.80 10.17
C ALA A 753 15.03 13.02 10.48
N SER A 754 14.86 12.30 11.59
CA SER A 754 13.60 11.55 11.84
C SER A 754 13.46 11.22 13.33
N THR A 755 12.64 11.89 14.15
CA THR A 755 11.19 12.02 14.07
C THR A 755 10.72 13.33 14.74
N THR A 756 9.83 14.07 14.09
CA THR A 756 9.12 15.21 14.71
C THR A 756 8.06 14.65 15.65
N VAL A 757 8.25 14.86 16.95
CA VAL A 757 7.25 14.56 17.99
C VAL A 757 6.60 15.88 18.38
N GLY A 758 5.38 16.12 17.91
CA GLY A 758 4.58 17.27 18.35
C GLY A 758 4.06 17.06 19.77
N GLY A 759 3.45 18.07 20.38
CA GLY A 759 2.79 17.91 21.68
C GLY A 759 2.81 19.17 22.53
N HIS A 760 2.81 18.99 23.84
CA HIS A 760 2.76 20.08 24.80
C HIS A 760 3.73 19.87 25.97
N PHE A 761 4.32 20.97 26.45
CA PHE A 761 5.04 21.06 27.72
C PHE A 761 4.21 21.87 28.69
N ILE A 762 4.10 21.40 29.92
CA ILE A 762 3.37 22.06 31.00
C ILE A 762 4.41 22.41 32.06
N ASP A 763 4.56 23.71 32.30
CA ASP A 763 5.53 24.23 33.26
C ASP A 763 5.00 24.15 34.71
N ALA A 764 5.82 24.52 35.69
CA ALA A 764 5.47 24.44 37.10
C ALA A 764 4.29 25.33 37.52
N SER A 765 3.96 26.36 36.72
CA SER A 765 2.81 27.23 36.92
C SER A 765 1.51 26.67 36.34
N GLY A 766 1.60 25.59 35.54
CA GLY A 766 0.48 25.03 34.77
C GLY A 766 0.32 25.65 33.38
N THR A 767 1.24 26.52 32.95
CA THR A 767 1.20 27.12 31.61
C THR A 767 1.57 26.08 30.54
N ILE A 768 0.79 26.03 29.46
CA ILE A 768 0.93 25.05 28.38
C ILE A 768 1.68 25.68 27.20
N TYR A 769 2.74 25.02 26.75
CA TYR A 769 3.56 25.43 25.61
C TYR A 769 3.57 24.34 24.53
N PRO A 770 3.38 24.67 23.24
CA PRO A 770 3.52 23.71 22.16
C PRO A 770 4.98 23.30 21.98
N ILE A 771 5.22 22.02 21.69
CA ILE A 771 6.56 21.47 21.41
C ILE A 771 6.58 20.87 20.01
N SER A 772 7.70 21.04 19.31
CA SER A 772 7.93 20.49 17.98
C SER A 772 8.78 19.22 18.01
N LYS A 773 9.57 19.04 19.08
CA LYS A 773 10.46 17.90 19.24
C LYS A 773 10.67 17.58 20.71
N VAL A 774 10.80 16.30 20.99
CA VAL A 774 11.29 15.80 22.27
C VAL A 774 12.45 14.85 21.98
N ALA A 775 13.56 14.95 22.71
CA ALA A 775 14.79 14.21 22.37
C ALA A 775 15.60 13.81 23.61
N GLY A 776 16.26 12.66 23.50
CA GLY A 776 17.32 12.28 24.42
C GLY A 776 18.70 12.32 23.74
N ASP A 777 19.76 12.73 24.45
CA ASP A 777 21.16 12.52 24.05
C ASP A 777 21.69 11.19 24.63
N SER A 778 23.01 10.98 24.68
CA SER A 778 23.61 9.83 25.38
C SER A 778 23.28 9.77 26.89
N SER A 779 22.71 10.84 27.46
CA SER A 779 22.17 10.95 28.82
C SER A 779 20.63 10.91 28.88
N ASN A 780 19.94 11.19 27.76
CA ASN A 780 18.50 11.05 27.48
C ASN A 780 17.50 12.14 27.96
N ASP A 781 17.88 13.44 28.04
CA ASP A 781 17.14 14.37 28.94
C ASP A 781 16.64 15.75 28.38
N TYR A 782 16.10 15.91 27.15
CA TYR A 782 15.66 17.24 26.65
C TYR A 782 14.25 17.36 26.04
N VAL A 783 13.66 18.55 26.15
CA VAL A 783 12.42 18.96 25.46
C VAL A 783 12.66 20.26 24.69
N TYR A 784 12.15 20.37 23.45
CA TYR A 784 12.24 21.58 22.63
C TYR A 784 10.88 22.27 22.46
N LEU A 785 10.77 23.49 22.96
CA LEU A 785 9.58 24.33 22.79
C LEU A 785 9.65 25.05 21.45
N THR A 786 8.57 24.99 20.66
CA THR A 786 8.47 25.76 19.42
C THR A 786 8.39 27.24 19.74
N ARG A 787 9.13 28.07 19.02
CA ARG A 787 9.08 29.52 19.21
C ARG A 787 7.73 30.08 18.75
N ALA A 788 6.79 30.24 19.68
CA ALA A 788 5.64 31.13 19.51
C ALA A 788 6.07 32.59 19.75
N TYR A 789 5.33 33.55 19.20
CA TYR A 789 5.60 34.98 19.41
C TYR A 789 5.63 35.30 20.91
N GLY A 790 6.80 35.66 21.45
CA GLY A 790 6.99 36.04 22.86
C GLY A 790 7.43 34.94 23.83
N VAL A 791 7.57 33.67 23.41
CA VAL A 791 8.08 32.62 24.31
C VAL A 791 9.60 32.75 24.46
N SER A 792 10.04 33.10 25.66
CA SER A 792 11.45 33.26 26.05
C SER A 792 11.79 32.20 27.11
N SER A 793 13.08 31.90 27.35
CA SER A 793 13.41 31.02 28.48
C SER A 793 12.90 31.61 29.79
N THR A 794 12.85 32.93 29.94
CA THR A 794 12.34 33.60 31.15
C THR A 794 10.85 33.39 31.42
N SER A 795 10.02 33.14 30.39
CA SER A 795 8.58 32.90 30.60
C SER A 795 8.25 31.50 31.11
N VAL A 796 9.16 30.54 30.98
CA VAL A 796 8.92 29.14 31.35
C VAL A 796 9.29 28.88 32.81
N ASP A 797 8.32 28.53 33.66
CA ASP A 797 8.58 28.21 35.06
C ASP A 797 9.02 26.74 35.24
N ILE A 798 10.29 26.54 35.60
CA ILE A 798 10.86 25.21 35.87
C ILE A 798 11.19 25.00 37.35
N THR A 799 10.73 25.89 38.24
CA THR A 799 11.07 25.85 39.67
C THR A 799 10.38 24.69 40.41
N GLY A 800 9.37 24.10 39.79
CA GLY A 800 8.61 22.97 40.31
C GLY A 800 8.41 21.87 39.28
N LYS A 801 7.42 21.03 39.55
CA LYS A 801 7.13 19.84 38.78
C LYS A 801 6.56 20.20 37.40
N CYS A 802 7.17 19.70 36.34
CA CYS A 802 6.73 19.92 34.96
C CYS A 802 6.25 18.61 34.32
N PHE A 803 5.55 18.73 33.19
CA PHE A 803 5.05 17.57 32.42
C PHE A 803 5.24 17.75 30.92
N VAL A 804 5.34 16.63 30.21
CA VAL A 804 5.33 16.60 28.74
C VAL A 804 4.21 15.68 28.27
N VAL A 805 3.47 16.13 27.28
CA VAL A 805 2.40 15.40 26.62
C VAL A 805 2.74 15.29 25.13
N PRO A 806 3.61 14.34 24.73
CA PRO A 806 4.01 14.20 23.35
C PRO A 806 2.98 13.41 22.56
N LYS A 807 2.92 13.73 21.28
CA LYS A 807 2.13 13.07 20.25
C LYS A 807 3.05 12.64 19.11
N ARG A 808 2.97 11.38 18.73
CA ARG A 808 3.75 10.83 17.60
C ARG A 808 2.84 10.07 16.65
N PRO A 809 3.17 10.03 15.35
CA PRO A 809 2.57 9.04 14.46
C PRO A 809 2.96 7.63 14.91
N ILE A 810 2.03 6.70 14.81
CA ILE A 810 2.30 5.25 14.91
C ILE A 810 2.33 4.65 13.51
N ASN A 811 2.99 3.51 13.35
CA ASN A 811 3.14 2.82 12.06
C ASN A 811 1.82 2.16 11.59
N LEU A 812 0.67 2.83 11.72
CA LEU A 812 -0.64 2.31 11.31
C LEU A 812 -1.39 3.41 10.59
N SER A 813 -1.66 3.22 9.30
CA SER A 813 -2.39 4.19 8.51
C SER A 813 -3.88 3.85 8.40
N VAL A 814 -4.68 4.90 8.35
CA VAL A 814 -6.11 4.84 8.06
C VAL A 814 -6.45 5.70 6.83
N SER A 815 -7.54 5.37 6.16
CA SER A 815 -8.12 6.17 5.08
C SER A 815 -9.60 6.41 5.34
N GLY A 816 -10.14 7.53 4.84
CA GLY A 816 -11.54 7.89 5.05
C GLY A 816 -11.79 8.32 6.49
N ASN A 817 -12.96 8.00 7.03
CA ASN A 817 -13.34 8.35 8.40
C ASN A 817 -12.80 7.36 9.42
N PHE A 818 -12.33 7.84 10.57
CA PHE A 818 -11.76 7.00 11.63
C PHE A 818 -12.19 7.49 13.03
N LEU A 819 -11.98 6.65 14.04
CA LEU A 819 -12.31 6.96 15.44
C LEU A 819 -11.19 7.81 16.07
N GLN A 820 -11.51 9.05 16.46
CA GLN A 820 -10.60 9.92 17.20
C GLN A 820 -10.99 9.95 18.69
N THR A 821 -9.99 9.75 19.56
CA THR A 821 -10.15 9.91 21.02
C THR A 821 -9.33 11.11 21.51
N ASP A 822 -10.02 12.15 21.99
CA ASP A 822 -9.38 13.29 22.65
C ASP A 822 -9.48 13.15 24.18
N VAL A 823 -8.37 13.32 24.88
CA VAL A 823 -8.31 13.27 26.36
C VAL A 823 -8.09 14.66 26.92
N SER A 824 -8.88 15.06 27.92
CA SER A 824 -8.61 16.25 28.75
C SER A 824 -8.38 15.83 30.20
N GLY A 825 -7.53 16.57 30.90
CA GLY A 825 -7.20 16.30 32.30
C GLY A 825 -5.82 16.87 32.64
N HIS A 826 -5.61 17.21 33.91
CA HIS A 826 -4.28 17.57 34.39
C HIS A 826 -3.33 16.37 34.21
N PRO A 827 -2.11 16.54 33.65
CA PRO A 827 -1.14 15.46 33.44
C PRO A 827 -0.92 14.56 34.66
N ALA A 828 -0.80 15.15 35.85
CA ALA A 828 -0.64 14.41 37.11
C ALA A 828 -1.82 13.49 37.46
N ASN A 829 -3.04 13.83 37.03
CA ASN A 829 -4.23 13.01 37.25
C ASN A 829 -4.33 11.90 36.20
N ILE A 830 -4.01 12.21 34.93
CA ILE A 830 -3.94 11.20 33.85
C ILE A 830 -2.95 10.07 34.21
N LEU A 831 -1.79 10.41 34.75
CA LEU A 831 -0.77 9.43 35.17
C LEU A 831 -1.25 8.48 36.29
N LYS A 832 -2.31 8.85 37.03
CA LYS A 832 -2.92 8.00 38.07
C LYS A 832 -4.06 7.14 37.54
N VAL A 833 -4.54 7.42 36.32
CA VAL A 833 -5.57 6.62 35.65
C VAL A 833 -4.88 5.44 34.96
N ASP A 834 -5.07 4.23 35.52
CA ASP A 834 -4.42 3.02 35.02
C ASP A 834 -4.62 2.75 33.52
N ALA A 835 -5.80 3.09 32.98
CA ALA A 835 -6.10 2.92 31.55
C ALA A 835 -5.27 3.86 30.64
N LEU A 836 -4.86 5.03 31.13
CA LEU A 836 -4.23 6.09 30.31
C LEU A 836 -2.73 6.26 30.58
N LYS A 837 -2.19 5.71 31.68
CA LYS A 837 -0.77 5.86 32.06
C LYS A 837 0.22 5.33 31.00
N GLY A 838 -0.23 4.42 30.13
CA GLY A 838 0.56 3.87 29.01
C GLY A 838 0.47 4.66 27.71
N GLY A 839 -0.34 5.72 27.68
CA GLY A 839 -0.75 6.45 26.47
C GLY A 839 -2.09 5.97 25.90
N TRP A 840 -2.59 6.70 24.91
CA TRP A 840 -3.83 6.41 24.17
C TRP A 840 -3.66 6.77 22.69
N ALA A 841 -4.48 6.16 21.83
CA ALA A 841 -4.57 6.53 20.43
C ALA A 841 -5.43 7.79 20.29
N GLY A 842 -4.84 8.89 19.83
CA GLY A 842 -5.53 10.17 19.66
C GLY A 842 -4.73 11.38 20.13
N SER A 843 -5.37 12.33 20.82
CA SER A 843 -4.76 13.61 21.18
C SER A 843 -5.14 14.11 22.56
N TRP A 844 -4.34 15.04 23.09
CA TRP A 844 -4.65 15.73 24.35
C TRP A 844 -5.29 17.08 24.05
N LEU A 845 -6.36 17.38 24.79
CA LEU A 845 -7.23 18.53 24.58
C LEU A 845 -6.92 19.69 25.55
N GLY A 846 -6.30 19.39 26.70
CA GLY A 846 -5.90 20.40 27.69
C GLY A 846 -6.29 20.07 29.14
N ILE A 847 -6.11 21.05 30.02
CA ILE A 847 -6.30 20.94 31.48
C ILE A 847 -7.61 21.61 31.90
N PRO A 848 -8.60 20.88 32.45
CA PRO A 848 -9.75 21.47 33.14
C PRO A 848 -9.32 22.30 34.34
N ASP A 849 -9.89 23.49 34.51
CA ASP A 849 -9.56 24.44 35.59
C ASP A 849 -10.71 24.69 36.57
N GLY A 850 -11.85 24.01 36.41
CA GLY A 850 -13.04 24.24 37.22
C GLY A 850 -13.87 25.46 36.80
N VAL A 851 -13.49 26.17 35.73
CA VAL A 851 -14.16 27.37 35.25
C VAL A 851 -14.91 27.08 33.95
N LYS A 852 -15.96 27.88 33.67
CA LYS A 852 -16.69 27.80 32.41
C LYS A 852 -15.77 28.23 31.27
N GLY A 853 -15.42 27.30 30.39
CA GLY A 853 -14.49 27.51 29.28
C GLY A 853 -15.08 27.09 27.94
N THR A 854 -14.42 27.53 26.88
CA THR A 854 -14.65 26.99 25.52
C THR A 854 -13.63 25.90 25.26
N TRP A 855 -14.12 24.72 24.89
CA TRP A 855 -13.32 23.53 24.64
C TRP A 855 -13.44 23.15 23.18
N GLN A 856 -12.32 23.01 22.47
CA GLN A 856 -12.27 22.69 21.04
C GLN A 856 -11.68 21.30 20.82
N LEU A 857 -12.35 20.48 20.01
CA LEU A 857 -11.80 19.19 19.59
C LEU A 857 -10.58 19.37 18.68
N THR A 858 -9.61 18.46 18.77
CA THR A 858 -8.33 18.57 18.05
C THR A 858 -8.43 18.26 16.56
N ARG A 859 -9.47 17.52 16.16
CA ARG A 859 -9.83 17.20 14.76
C ARG A 859 -11.22 17.70 14.44
N LYS A 860 -11.53 17.88 13.15
CA LYS A 860 -12.89 18.20 12.73
C LYS A 860 -13.86 17.09 13.09
N ASN A 861 -14.86 17.39 13.91
CA ASN A 861 -15.96 16.47 14.19
C ASN A 861 -16.90 16.36 12.98
N LEU A 862 -17.12 15.12 12.52
CA LEU A 862 -17.99 14.79 11.40
C LEU A 862 -19.35 14.22 11.83
N GLN A 863 -19.55 13.99 13.13
CA GLN A 863 -20.79 13.45 13.65
C GLN A 863 -21.84 14.54 13.82
N SER A 864 -23.10 14.21 13.50
CA SER A 864 -24.25 15.04 13.85
C SER A 864 -24.71 14.76 15.28
N GLY A 865 -24.82 15.78 16.13
CA GLY A 865 -25.37 15.66 17.48
C GLY A 865 -24.32 15.44 18.57
N ASN A 866 -24.67 14.64 19.58
CA ASN A 866 -23.81 14.41 20.75
C ASN A 866 -22.73 13.37 20.44
N ILE A 867 -21.52 13.63 20.92
CA ILE A 867 -20.44 12.67 20.92
C ILE A 867 -20.42 11.89 22.25
N THR A 868 -19.77 10.73 22.26
CA THR A 868 -19.59 9.93 23.48
C THR A 868 -18.50 10.56 24.34
N ARG A 869 -18.85 10.93 25.59
CA ARG A 869 -17.89 11.33 26.63
C ARG A 869 -17.85 10.29 27.74
N LEU A 870 -16.63 9.86 28.07
CA LEU A 870 -16.34 9.06 29.26
C LEU A 870 -15.52 9.91 30.21
N PHE A 871 -15.85 9.91 31.50
CA PHE A 871 -15.07 10.68 32.46
C PHE A 871 -14.95 10.00 33.82
N THR A 872 -13.89 10.33 34.54
CA THR A 872 -13.64 9.90 35.91
C THR A 872 -13.31 11.11 36.78
N SER A 873 -13.86 11.13 38.00
CA SER A 873 -13.57 12.12 39.04
C SER A 873 -12.82 11.53 40.23
N ASP A 874 -12.45 10.24 40.16
CA ASP A 874 -11.80 9.47 41.22
C ASP A 874 -10.57 8.72 40.69
N LEU A 875 -9.89 9.33 39.72
CA LEU A 875 -8.61 8.87 39.16
C LEU A 875 -8.69 7.46 38.54
N GLY A 876 -9.81 7.14 37.89
CA GLY A 876 -10.01 5.89 37.15
C GLY A 876 -10.51 4.73 38.01
N VAL A 877 -10.89 4.98 39.27
CA VAL A 877 -11.56 3.97 40.11
C VAL A 877 -12.93 3.65 39.51
N SER A 878 -13.73 4.68 39.25
CA SER A 878 -15.01 4.63 38.54
C SER A 878 -15.02 5.60 37.36
N TRP A 879 -15.96 5.40 36.45
CA TRP A 879 -16.20 6.28 35.31
C TRP A 879 -17.70 6.47 35.07
N THR A 880 -18.04 7.51 34.35
CA THR A 880 -19.39 7.80 33.91
C THR A 880 -19.40 8.06 32.41
N GLN A 881 -20.32 7.41 31.70
CA GLN A 881 -20.62 7.74 30.32
C GLN A 881 -21.73 8.79 30.28
N SER A 882 -21.54 9.82 29.48
CA SER A 882 -22.52 10.88 29.28
C SER A 882 -22.43 11.40 27.84
N PRO A 883 -23.55 11.76 27.18
CA PRO A 883 -23.48 12.47 25.93
C PRO A 883 -22.87 13.87 26.13
N SER A 884 -22.01 14.31 25.22
CA SER A 884 -21.47 15.67 25.23
C SER A 884 -21.75 16.35 23.89
N THR A 885 -22.32 17.55 23.93
CA THR A 885 -22.61 18.32 22.72
C THR A 885 -21.37 19.12 22.30
N PHE A 886 -20.79 18.75 21.17
CA PHE A 886 -19.84 19.57 20.44
C PHE A 886 -20.47 19.98 19.12
N TYR A 887 -20.54 21.27 18.86
CA TYR A 887 -21.16 21.78 17.64
C TYR A 887 -20.23 21.51 16.45
N PRO A 888 -20.68 20.81 15.39
CA PRO A 888 -19.83 20.55 14.22
C PRO A 888 -19.43 21.85 13.51
N GLU A 889 -20.18 22.94 13.66
CA GLU A 889 -19.88 24.24 13.08
C GLU A 889 -18.67 24.90 13.73
N THR A 890 -18.64 24.95 15.05
CA THR A 890 -17.57 25.63 15.80
C THR A 890 -16.50 24.67 16.28
N ASN A 891 -16.71 23.36 16.16
CA ASN A 891 -15.89 22.29 16.71
C ASN A 891 -15.69 22.40 18.24
N THR A 892 -16.59 23.11 18.92
CA THR A 892 -16.44 23.48 20.33
C THR A 892 -17.66 23.12 21.17
N THR A 893 -17.44 23.07 22.48
CA THR A 893 -18.48 23.11 23.51
C THR A 893 -18.15 24.19 24.54
N ILE A 894 -19.16 24.73 25.21
CA ILE A 894 -19.00 25.72 26.29
C ILE A 894 -19.57 25.14 27.56
N THR A 895 -18.70 24.84 28.53
CA THR A 895 -19.07 24.10 29.73
C THR A 895 -18.04 24.27 30.83
N THR A 896 -18.40 23.88 32.04
CA THR A 896 -17.52 23.85 33.21
C THR A 896 -17.13 22.40 33.49
N TRP A 897 -15.84 22.10 33.44
CA TRP A 897 -15.31 20.81 33.87
C TRP A 897 -14.55 20.98 35.17
N GLY A 898 -14.79 20.11 36.15
CA GLY A 898 -14.05 20.14 37.42
C GLY A 898 -12.55 19.92 37.18
N ALA A 899 -11.71 20.64 37.93
CA ALA A 899 -10.25 20.63 37.74
C ALA A 899 -9.63 19.23 37.89
N ASP A 900 -10.24 18.36 38.70
CA ASP A 900 -9.76 17.01 38.95
C ASP A 900 -10.31 15.93 37.99
N VAL A 901 -11.16 16.32 37.03
CA VAL A 901 -11.82 15.38 36.12
C VAL A 901 -10.90 15.04 34.94
N VAL A 902 -10.80 13.74 34.61
CA VAL A 902 -10.22 13.27 33.35
C VAL A 902 -11.36 12.85 32.42
N ASN A 903 -11.37 13.38 31.20
CA ASN A 903 -12.40 13.11 30.18
C ASN A 903 -11.78 12.51 28.92
N LEU A 904 -12.50 11.57 28.30
CA LEU A 904 -12.28 11.05 26.96
C LEU A 904 -13.47 11.45 26.08
N TYR A 905 -13.18 12.01 24.92
CA TYR A 905 -14.15 12.39 23.91
C TYR A 905 -13.91 11.54 22.67
N GLN A 906 -14.90 10.75 22.28
CA GLN A 906 -14.79 9.80 21.17
C GLN A 906 -15.71 10.24 20.04
N TYR A 907 -15.13 10.52 18.88
CA TYR A 907 -15.86 11.08 17.73
C TYR A 907 -15.25 10.65 16.39
N THR A 908 -15.97 10.90 15.30
CA THR A 908 -15.51 10.57 13.95
C THR A 908 -14.76 11.75 13.33
N ALA A 909 -13.54 11.51 12.88
CA ALA A 909 -12.71 12.45 12.12
C ALA A 909 -12.36 11.86 10.74
N ALA A 910 -11.88 12.67 9.79
CA ALA A 910 -11.42 12.21 8.48
C ALA A 910 -9.90 12.20 8.37
N ALA A 911 -9.36 11.17 7.72
CA ALA A 911 -7.95 11.09 7.37
C ALA A 911 -7.50 12.28 6.52
N LYS A 912 -6.31 12.82 6.78
CA LYS A 912 -5.75 13.94 6.01
C LYS A 912 -5.57 13.59 4.53
N VAL A 913 -6.01 14.50 3.65
CA VAL A 913 -5.94 14.34 2.19
C VAL A 913 -4.57 14.69 1.61
N THR A 914 -3.72 15.37 2.37
CA THR A 914 -2.38 15.81 1.98
C THR A 914 -1.32 15.37 2.96
N LYS A 915 -0.08 15.25 2.46
CA LYS A 915 1.14 15.08 3.25
C LYS A 915 2.16 16.19 2.90
N PRO A 916 2.96 16.68 3.86
CA PRO A 916 4.04 17.61 3.56
C PRO A 916 4.99 17.06 2.50
N SER A 917 5.52 17.93 1.64
CA SER A 917 6.46 17.53 0.59
C SER A 917 7.41 18.66 0.22
N SER A 918 8.48 18.35 -0.52
CA SER A 918 9.27 19.36 -1.21
C SER A 918 8.48 19.93 -2.39
N ALA A 919 8.67 21.21 -2.68
CA ALA A 919 8.00 21.88 -3.80
C ALA A 919 8.27 21.12 -5.12
N SER A 920 7.20 20.67 -5.78
CA SER A 920 7.30 19.89 -7.01
C SER A 920 7.09 20.77 -8.23
N LYS A 921 7.53 20.28 -9.39
CA LYS A 921 7.30 20.94 -10.68
C LYS A 921 5.83 20.94 -11.04
N VAL A 922 5.38 22.00 -11.70
CA VAL A 922 4.04 22.11 -12.26
C VAL A 922 3.95 21.30 -13.55
N TYR A 923 3.23 20.18 -13.51
CA TYR A 923 2.98 19.37 -14.70
C TYR A 923 2.09 20.14 -15.68
N GLY A 924 2.54 20.28 -16.93
CA GLY A 924 1.86 21.09 -17.94
C GLY A 924 2.14 22.61 -17.83
N TYR A 925 3.15 23.02 -17.04
CA TYR A 925 3.52 24.41 -16.80
C TYR A 925 2.29 25.24 -16.40
N LYS A 926 2.08 26.42 -17.02
CA LYS A 926 0.96 27.32 -16.71
C LYS A 926 -0.42 26.67 -16.80
N LYS A 927 -0.60 25.66 -17.67
CA LYS A 927 -1.89 24.95 -17.84
C LYS A 927 -2.23 24.02 -16.66
N GLY A 928 -1.23 23.66 -15.86
CA GLY A 928 -1.40 22.82 -14.67
C GLY A 928 -1.79 23.59 -13.41
N LEU A 929 -1.89 24.91 -13.46
CA LEU A 929 -2.24 25.74 -12.31
C LEU A 929 -3.76 25.88 -12.16
N GLY A 930 -4.23 25.74 -10.92
CA GLY A 930 -5.57 26.16 -10.52
C GLY A 930 -5.65 27.65 -10.18
N SER A 931 -6.83 28.09 -9.75
CA SER A 931 -7.01 29.41 -9.12
C SER A 931 -6.65 29.36 -7.64
N VAL A 932 -6.32 30.50 -7.04
CA VAL A 932 -6.09 30.59 -5.59
C VAL A 932 -7.41 30.47 -4.85
N ILE A 933 -7.60 29.37 -4.13
CA ILE A 933 -8.76 29.13 -3.27
C ILE A 933 -8.53 29.84 -1.95
N THR A 934 -9.56 30.47 -1.39
CA THR A 934 -9.53 31.10 -0.07
C THR A 934 -10.68 30.55 0.75
N THR A 935 -10.42 30.10 1.99
CA THR A 935 -11.48 29.62 2.87
C THR A 935 -11.21 29.87 4.35
N GLN A 936 -12.31 30.10 5.07
CA GLN A 936 -12.42 30.09 6.53
C GLN A 936 -13.65 29.27 6.98
N ASP A 937 -14.38 28.67 6.05
CA ASP A 937 -15.69 28.08 6.27
C ASP A 937 -15.58 26.76 7.04
N TYR A 938 -16.45 26.54 8.04
CA TYR A 938 -16.47 25.31 8.81
C TYR A 938 -16.94 24.08 8.02
N ARG A 939 -17.61 24.29 6.88
CA ARG A 939 -18.26 23.21 6.12
C ARG A 939 -17.24 22.37 5.36
N THR A 940 -17.41 21.05 5.40
CA THR A 940 -16.48 20.11 4.75
C THR A 940 -16.47 20.30 3.23
N GLU A 941 -17.62 20.65 2.65
CA GLU A 941 -17.77 20.92 1.21
C GLU A 941 -17.22 22.28 0.75
N LYS A 942 -16.59 23.04 1.65
CA LYS A 942 -16.00 24.38 1.40
C LYS A 942 -14.53 24.45 1.83
N GLY A 943 -13.80 23.34 1.74
CA GLY A 943 -12.36 23.29 1.96
C GLY A 943 -11.92 23.10 3.41
N SER A 944 -12.85 22.90 4.37
CA SER A 944 -12.48 22.72 5.78
C SER A 944 -11.54 21.54 6.01
N LEU A 945 -11.76 20.40 5.33
CA LEU A 945 -10.91 19.21 5.48
C LEU A 945 -9.54 19.39 4.81
N LEU A 946 -9.51 20.03 3.64
CA LEU A 946 -8.26 20.37 2.96
C LEU A 946 -7.43 21.36 3.80
N ALA A 947 -8.06 22.38 4.39
CA ALA A 947 -7.40 23.34 5.26
C ALA A 947 -6.82 22.68 6.52
N GLU A 948 -7.58 21.79 7.18
CA GLU A 948 -7.08 21.01 8.32
C GLU A 948 -5.89 20.13 7.93
N SER A 949 -5.94 19.52 6.74
CA SER A 949 -4.88 18.69 6.19
C SER A 949 -3.58 19.47 5.92
N LEU A 950 -3.69 20.74 5.50
CA LEU A 950 -2.56 21.60 5.17
C LEU A 950 -1.97 22.31 6.41
N MET A 951 -2.82 22.93 7.24
CA MET A 951 -2.38 23.74 8.39
C MET A 951 -2.34 22.97 9.71
N GLY A 952 -3.02 21.83 9.82
CA GLY A 952 -3.24 21.15 11.09
C GLY A 952 -4.23 21.88 12.03
N GLN A 953 -5.04 22.81 11.49
CA GLN A 953 -6.00 23.61 12.25
C GLN A 953 -7.42 23.44 11.68
N VAL A 954 -8.42 23.37 12.56
CA VAL A 954 -9.83 23.24 12.16
C VAL A 954 -10.44 24.61 11.88
N LEU A 955 -11.06 24.78 10.71
CA LEU A 955 -11.84 25.98 10.37
C LEU A 955 -13.18 25.97 11.11
N THR A 956 -13.57 27.13 11.64
CA THR A 956 -14.76 27.27 12.52
C THR A 956 -15.65 28.45 12.14
N SER A 957 -15.35 29.21 11.08
CA SER A 957 -16.12 30.43 10.76
C SER A 957 -17.53 30.10 10.29
N ASN A 958 -18.51 30.57 11.07
CA ASN A 958 -19.94 30.53 10.75
C ASN A 958 -20.49 31.92 10.36
N ALA A 959 -19.61 32.87 10.00
CA ALA A 959 -19.99 34.22 9.58
C ALA A 959 -21.02 34.22 8.43
N SER A 960 -21.97 35.15 8.43
CA SER A 960 -23.01 35.25 7.40
C SER A 960 -22.50 35.72 6.02
N GLY A 961 -21.31 36.33 5.97
CA GLY A 961 -20.69 36.85 4.75
C GLY A 961 -20.00 35.78 3.88
N LYS A 962 -19.21 36.24 2.90
CA LYS A 962 -18.46 35.35 1.99
C LYS A 962 -17.31 34.69 2.77
N ARG A 963 -17.39 33.38 2.99
CA ARG A 963 -16.39 32.58 3.75
C ARG A 963 -15.49 31.70 2.88
N TYR A 964 -15.83 31.56 1.61
CA TYR A 964 -15.13 30.73 0.64
C TYR A 964 -15.16 31.41 -0.72
N GLY A 965 -14.11 31.25 -1.50
CA GLY A 965 -14.04 31.76 -2.87
C GLY A 965 -12.76 31.36 -3.58
N SER A 966 -12.66 31.78 -4.83
CA SER A 966 -11.46 31.66 -5.64
C SER A 966 -11.03 33.02 -6.19
N CYS A 967 -9.73 33.23 -6.30
CA CYS A 967 -9.07 34.41 -6.83
C CYS A 967 -8.18 33.97 -8.01
N PRO A 968 -8.41 34.47 -9.24
CA PRO A 968 -7.53 34.17 -10.36
C PRO A 968 -6.11 34.68 -10.12
N LEU A 969 -5.12 34.03 -10.73
CA LEU A 969 -3.75 34.53 -10.77
C LEU A 969 -3.66 35.76 -11.67
N THR A 970 -2.93 36.79 -11.22
CA THR A 970 -2.51 37.93 -12.05
C THR A 970 -1.14 37.69 -12.67
N SER A 971 -0.30 36.89 -12.00
CA SER A 971 1.01 36.47 -12.48
C SER A 971 1.31 35.05 -11.99
N ASP A 972 1.57 34.12 -12.92
CA ASP A 972 1.78 32.70 -12.59
C ASP A 972 3.17 32.38 -12.06
N LEU A 973 4.19 33.10 -12.55
CA LEU A 973 5.61 32.90 -12.23
C LEU A 973 6.03 31.43 -12.15
N VAL A 974 5.71 30.67 -13.20
CA VAL A 974 6.30 29.34 -13.43
C VAL A 974 7.62 29.52 -14.17
N GLY A 975 8.72 29.07 -13.55
CA GLY A 975 10.06 29.08 -14.12
C GLY A 975 10.25 28.14 -15.30
N HIS A 976 11.34 28.34 -16.04
CA HIS A 976 11.72 27.48 -17.17
C HIS A 976 12.03 26.03 -16.75
N ASP A 977 12.34 25.81 -15.47
CA ASP A 977 12.55 24.51 -14.84
C ASP A 977 11.24 23.82 -14.42
N GLY A 978 10.11 24.52 -14.58
CA GLY A 978 8.77 24.09 -14.21
C GLY A 978 8.41 24.32 -12.75
N LEU A 979 9.29 24.92 -11.93
CA LEU A 979 9.00 25.25 -10.54
C LEU A 979 8.30 26.61 -10.43
N LEU A 980 7.52 26.80 -9.38
CA LEU A 980 7.04 28.13 -9.01
C LEU A 980 8.18 28.93 -8.39
N TYR A 981 8.34 30.19 -8.81
CA TYR A 981 9.33 31.07 -8.18
C TYR A 981 9.01 31.28 -6.70
N ASN A 982 10.07 31.30 -5.88
CA ASN A 982 10.01 31.47 -4.43
C ASN A 982 10.89 32.63 -3.91
N VAL A 983 11.29 33.54 -4.79
CA VAL A 983 12.16 34.67 -4.47
C VAL A 983 11.30 35.90 -4.17
N ALA A 984 11.67 36.67 -3.15
CA ALA A 984 11.00 37.93 -2.82
C ALA A 984 10.96 38.86 -4.05
N GLY A 985 9.77 39.38 -4.38
CA GLY A 985 9.51 40.18 -5.58
C GLY A 985 9.18 39.40 -6.85
N TYR A 986 9.28 38.06 -6.82
CA TYR A 986 8.91 37.16 -7.92
C TYR A 986 8.05 36.00 -7.40
N LEU A 987 7.04 36.29 -6.58
CA LEU A 987 6.11 35.28 -6.05
C LEU A 987 4.83 35.24 -6.89
N PRO A 988 4.20 34.09 -7.14
CA PRO A 988 2.93 34.03 -7.89
C PRO A 988 1.88 34.97 -7.27
N GLU A 989 1.23 35.77 -8.09
CA GLU A 989 0.33 36.83 -7.64
C GLU A 989 -1.12 36.52 -8.01
N HIS A 990 -2.06 36.96 -7.17
CA HIS A 990 -3.48 36.74 -7.36
C HIS A 990 -4.32 38.00 -7.17
N GLN A 991 -5.55 37.98 -7.68
CA GLN A 991 -6.53 39.03 -7.40
C GLN A 991 -6.84 39.15 -5.90
N PRO A 992 -7.22 40.34 -5.39
CA PRO A 992 -7.47 40.55 -3.97
C PRO A 992 -8.50 39.58 -3.37
N ILE A 993 -8.26 39.16 -2.13
CA ILE A 993 -9.15 38.27 -1.37
C ILE A 993 -10.47 38.98 -1.06
N THR A 994 -11.59 38.27 -1.26
CA THR A 994 -12.95 38.80 -1.08
C THR A 994 -13.71 38.20 0.11
N MET A 995 -13.04 37.44 0.98
CA MET A 995 -13.65 36.84 2.16
C MET A 995 -13.97 37.90 3.23
N SER A 996 -15.13 37.77 3.89
CA SER A 996 -15.56 38.63 4.99
C SER A 996 -14.79 38.33 6.29
N GLN A 997 -14.81 39.24 7.28
CA GLN A 997 -14.23 38.98 8.60
C GLN A 997 -14.85 37.72 9.27
N PRO A 998 -14.05 36.85 9.91
CA PRO A 998 -14.56 35.72 10.71
C PRO A 998 -15.32 36.21 11.95
N ALA A 999 -16.42 35.53 12.29
CA ALA A 999 -17.26 35.88 13.45
C ALA A 999 -16.65 35.46 14.81
N ASN A 1000 -15.69 34.53 14.79
CA ASN A 1000 -15.17 33.84 15.96
C ASN A 1000 -13.65 33.62 15.89
N SER A 1001 -12.93 34.51 15.21
CA SER A 1001 -11.47 34.42 15.03
C SER A 1001 -11.01 33.08 14.44
N SER A 1002 -11.85 32.45 13.60
CA SER A 1002 -11.52 31.21 12.91
C SER A 1002 -10.17 31.30 12.20
N PRO A 1003 -9.36 30.22 12.21
CA PRO A 1003 -8.27 30.05 11.25
C PRO A 1003 -8.77 30.24 9.83
N SER A 1004 -7.87 30.64 8.93
CA SER A 1004 -8.18 30.92 7.52
C SER A 1004 -6.98 30.62 6.64
N ILE A 1005 -7.20 30.27 5.38
CA ILE A 1005 -6.15 29.83 4.47
C ILE A 1005 -6.39 30.31 3.04
N LYS A 1006 -5.30 30.51 2.29
CA LYS A 1006 -5.30 30.53 0.83
C LYS A 1006 -4.44 29.42 0.24
N ILE A 1007 -4.87 28.84 -0.88
CA ILE A 1007 -4.31 27.62 -1.46
C ILE A 1007 -4.21 27.79 -2.97
N LEU A 1008 -3.03 27.56 -3.55
CA LEU A 1008 -2.82 27.42 -4.99
C LEU A 1008 -2.56 25.94 -5.30
N PRO A 1009 -3.58 25.21 -5.81
CA PRO A 1009 -3.41 23.84 -6.24
C PRO A 1009 -2.76 23.80 -7.64
N HIS A 1010 -1.98 22.76 -7.90
CA HIS A 1010 -1.45 22.51 -9.22
C HIS A 1010 -1.23 21.02 -9.51
N ALA A 1011 -1.22 20.68 -10.79
CA ALA A 1011 -0.86 19.35 -11.26
C ALA A 1011 0.64 19.09 -11.04
N THR A 1012 0.99 17.88 -10.59
CA THR A 1012 2.39 17.43 -10.50
C THR A 1012 2.47 15.93 -10.86
N SER A 1013 3.68 15.49 -11.24
CA SER A 1013 3.97 14.08 -11.45
C SER A 1013 5.36 13.73 -10.97
N GLU A 1014 5.48 12.58 -10.32
CA GLU A 1014 6.73 11.99 -9.86
C GLU A 1014 6.82 10.55 -10.38
N ASN A 1015 7.92 10.20 -11.06
CA ASN A 1015 8.12 8.87 -11.66
C ASN A 1015 6.97 8.40 -12.60
N GLY A 1016 6.21 9.35 -13.15
CA GLY A 1016 5.04 9.11 -14.00
C GLY A 1016 3.74 8.84 -13.23
N GLN A 1017 3.77 8.80 -11.89
CA GLN A 1017 2.56 8.86 -11.08
C GLN A 1017 2.08 10.29 -10.98
N ALA A 1018 0.78 10.49 -11.07
CA ALA A 1018 0.15 11.78 -10.97
C ALA A 1018 -0.36 12.07 -9.56
N THR A 1019 -0.16 13.30 -9.10
CA THR A 1019 -0.69 13.81 -7.83
C THR A 1019 -0.94 15.32 -7.90
N LEU A 1020 -1.58 15.91 -6.89
CA LEU A 1020 -1.73 17.37 -6.78
C LEU A 1020 -0.72 17.93 -5.80
N GLY A 1021 -0.15 19.08 -6.15
CA GLY A 1021 0.65 19.93 -5.28
C GLY A 1021 -0.20 21.10 -4.77
N PHE A 1022 0.03 21.51 -3.53
CA PHE A 1022 -0.68 22.60 -2.88
C PHE A 1022 0.32 23.55 -2.25
N VAL A 1023 0.45 24.75 -2.81
CA VAL A 1023 1.09 25.89 -2.14
C VAL A 1023 0.03 26.54 -1.26
N TRP A 1024 0.33 26.78 0.01
CA TRP A 1024 -0.67 27.35 0.93
C TRP A 1024 -0.07 28.36 1.90
N ASN A 1025 -0.88 29.36 2.26
CA ASN A 1025 -0.55 30.35 3.27
C ASN A 1025 -1.72 30.48 4.25
N GLU A 1026 -1.43 30.49 5.55
CA GLU A 1026 -2.36 30.92 6.60
C GLU A 1026 -2.68 32.41 6.43
N LEU A 1027 -3.93 32.76 6.72
CA LEU A 1027 -4.45 34.11 6.72
C LEU A 1027 -5.00 34.46 8.12
N LYS A 1028 -4.75 35.69 8.57
CA LYS A 1028 -5.24 36.20 9.85
C LYS A 1028 -5.91 37.56 9.66
N HIS A 1029 -7.13 37.70 10.17
CA HIS A 1029 -7.87 38.96 10.12
C HIS A 1029 -7.63 39.76 11.41
N ASN A 1030 -7.28 41.05 11.31
CA ASN A 1030 -7.03 41.92 12.47
C ASN A 1030 -8.23 42.81 12.85
N GLY A 1031 -9.35 42.69 12.13
CA GLY A 1031 -10.55 43.52 12.29
C GLY A 1031 -10.71 44.57 11.18
N ALA A 1032 -9.62 44.94 10.49
CA ALA A 1032 -9.64 45.83 9.33
C ALA A 1032 -9.42 45.07 8.00
N GLY A 1033 -8.58 44.02 8.02
CA GLY A 1033 -8.33 43.21 6.83
C GLY A 1033 -7.47 41.98 7.12
N TRP A 1034 -7.19 41.22 6.05
CA TRP A 1034 -6.49 39.93 6.10
C TRP A 1034 -4.96 40.02 6.19
N GLY A 1035 -4.39 41.22 6.09
CA GLY A 1035 -2.93 41.40 6.03
C GLY A 1035 -2.30 40.71 4.81
N ASP A 1036 -3.08 40.48 3.76
CA ASP A 1036 -2.66 39.77 2.55
C ASP A 1036 -1.96 40.69 1.56
N ASP A 1037 -0.82 40.26 1.02
CA ASP A 1037 -0.04 40.98 0.01
C ASP A 1037 -0.32 40.51 -1.42
N SER A 1038 -1.42 39.76 -1.64
CA SER A 1038 -1.81 39.22 -2.94
C SER A 1038 -0.79 38.28 -3.58
N SER A 1039 0.11 37.67 -2.79
CA SER A 1039 1.16 36.76 -3.27
C SER A 1039 1.13 35.37 -2.61
N MET A 1040 1.44 34.32 -3.37
CA MET A 1040 1.58 32.95 -2.86
C MET A 1040 3.04 32.70 -2.47
N ARG A 1041 3.27 32.30 -1.22
CA ARG A 1041 4.62 32.02 -0.72
C ARG A 1041 4.91 30.53 -0.91
N VAL A 1042 6.03 30.20 -1.52
CA VAL A 1042 6.38 28.82 -1.87
C VAL A 1042 7.58 28.37 -1.04
N ILE A 1043 7.43 27.27 -0.31
CA ILE A 1043 8.53 26.61 0.42
C ILE A 1043 8.28 25.10 0.44
N GLY A 1044 9.32 24.29 0.37
CA GLY A 1044 9.19 22.86 0.68
C GLY A 1044 8.92 22.65 2.17
N GLY A 1045 7.94 21.83 2.52
CA GLY A 1045 7.52 21.63 3.92
C GLY A 1045 6.69 22.80 4.45
N THR A 1046 6.95 23.22 5.69
CA THR A 1046 6.20 24.30 6.37
C THR A 1046 7.17 25.34 6.91
N GLY A 1047 6.85 26.63 6.76
CA GLY A 1047 7.59 27.76 7.29
C GLY A 1047 6.69 28.78 7.99
N ILE A 1048 7.31 29.83 8.51
CA ILE A 1048 6.64 30.97 9.16
C ILE A 1048 7.01 32.27 8.43
N TYR A 1049 6.05 33.18 8.29
CA TYR A 1049 6.27 34.53 7.76
C TYR A 1049 5.42 35.56 8.52
N ASN A 1050 5.77 36.84 8.43
CA ASN A 1050 4.92 37.93 8.92
C ASN A 1050 4.08 38.48 7.76
N ASN A 1051 2.76 38.61 7.99
CA ASN A 1051 1.84 39.21 7.02
C ASN A 1051 1.93 40.76 7.06
N LEU A 1052 1.15 41.46 6.23
CA LEU A 1052 1.13 42.94 6.20
C LEU A 1052 0.60 43.58 7.48
N ASN A 1053 -0.05 42.80 8.34
CA ASN A 1053 -0.49 43.23 9.67
C ASN A 1053 0.55 42.91 10.77
N GLU A 1054 1.77 42.52 10.40
CA GLU A 1054 2.84 42.07 11.32
C GLU A 1054 2.47 40.83 12.17
N GLN A 1055 1.44 40.09 11.76
CA GLN A 1055 1.03 38.84 12.41
C GLN A 1055 1.84 37.68 11.83
N SER A 1056 2.38 36.84 12.72
CA SER A 1056 3.05 35.58 12.35
C SER A 1056 2.04 34.60 11.76
N CYS A 1057 2.28 34.13 10.54
CA CYS A 1057 1.46 33.20 9.77
C CYS A 1057 2.28 32.00 9.29
N LEU A 1058 1.63 30.84 9.18
CA LEU A 1058 2.19 29.63 8.56
C LEU A 1058 2.07 29.67 7.04
N TYR A 1059 2.98 29.01 6.34
CA TYR A 1059 2.86 28.73 4.91
C TYR A 1059 3.60 27.44 4.58
N GLY A 1060 3.30 26.82 3.45
CA GLY A 1060 3.95 25.56 3.12
C GLY A 1060 3.59 24.98 1.76
N TYR A 1061 4.11 23.77 1.54
CA TYR A 1061 3.82 22.93 0.40
C TYR A 1061 3.49 21.51 0.83
N ALA A 1062 2.44 20.96 0.22
CA ALA A 1062 2.01 19.59 0.44
C ALA A 1062 1.59 18.96 -0.89
N VAL A 1063 1.58 17.63 -0.94
CA VAL A 1063 0.99 16.85 -2.04
C VAL A 1063 -0.14 15.97 -1.53
N LEU A 1064 -0.98 15.43 -2.40
CA LEU A 1064 -1.96 14.44 -1.97
C LEU A 1064 -1.30 13.24 -1.28
N ALA A 1065 -1.98 12.71 -0.26
CA ALA A 1065 -1.54 11.53 0.45
C ALA A 1065 -1.56 10.28 -0.45
N LEU A 1066 -2.52 10.20 -1.37
CA LEU A 1066 -2.66 9.14 -2.37
C LEU A 1066 -2.55 9.71 -3.79
N PRO A 1067 -1.86 9.02 -4.73
CA PRO A 1067 -1.82 9.41 -6.13
C PRO A 1067 -3.19 9.26 -6.80
N ILE A 1068 -3.40 9.98 -7.90
CA ILE A 1068 -4.68 9.98 -8.64
C ILE A 1068 -4.64 9.17 -9.94
N GLY A 1069 -3.46 8.73 -10.40
CA GLY A 1069 -3.30 7.93 -11.61
C GLY A 1069 -1.90 8.01 -12.19
N TRP A 1070 -1.79 7.78 -13.50
CA TRP A 1070 -0.54 7.80 -14.26
C TRP A 1070 -0.59 8.82 -15.38
N VAL A 1071 0.49 9.58 -15.58
CA VAL A 1071 0.64 10.42 -16.77
C VAL A 1071 1.22 9.61 -17.91
N ASP A 1072 0.84 9.93 -19.16
CA ASP A 1072 1.48 9.33 -20.33
C ASP A 1072 2.95 9.77 -20.38
N ASN A 1073 3.84 8.80 -20.48
CA ASN A 1073 5.29 9.02 -20.52
C ASN A 1073 5.88 8.55 -21.84
N HIS A 1074 5.05 8.23 -22.83
CA HIS A 1074 5.48 8.21 -24.21
C HIS A 1074 5.90 9.64 -24.55
N ALA A 1075 7.21 9.90 -24.56
CA ALA A 1075 7.75 11.17 -25.00
C ALA A 1075 7.15 11.51 -26.38
N ARG A 1076 6.17 12.41 -26.42
CA ARG A 1076 5.60 12.99 -27.64
C ARG A 1076 6.08 14.43 -27.83
N PHE A 1077 7.34 14.68 -27.50
CA PHE A 1077 8.05 15.83 -28.06
C PHE A 1077 8.99 15.31 -29.15
N GLY A 1078 8.57 15.50 -30.41
CA GLY A 1078 9.44 15.44 -31.58
C GLY A 1078 10.15 14.11 -31.83
N ALA A 1079 9.42 13.11 -32.32
CA ALA A 1079 10.03 12.25 -33.34
C ALA A 1079 10.17 13.12 -34.59
N GLN A 1080 11.30 13.81 -34.72
CA GLN A 1080 11.66 14.53 -35.94
C GLN A 1080 11.64 13.50 -37.07
N VAL A 1081 10.66 13.60 -37.97
CA VAL A 1081 10.80 12.97 -39.29
C VAL A 1081 11.93 13.74 -39.96
N PRO A 1082 13.05 13.10 -40.33
CA PRO A 1082 14.12 13.79 -41.04
C PRO A 1082 13.55 14.45 -42.29
N GLY A 1083 13.62 15.79 -42.37
CA GLY A 1083 13.21 16.55 -43.56
C GLY A 1083 11.87 17.30 -43.50
N VAL A 1084 11.22 17.41 -42.34
CA VAL A 1084 10.09 18.34 -42.16
C VAL A 1084 10.43 19.33 -41.04
N ASP A 1085 10.76 20.55 -41.43
CA ASP A 1085 10.89 21.69 -40.52
C ASP A 1085 9.49 22.25 -40.22
N LEU A 1086 9.22 22.61 -38.96
CA LEU A 1086 8.00 23.32 -38.55
C LEU A 1086 8.26 24.82 -38.41
#